data_AF-A0AAW1ZXS1-F1
#
_entry.id   AF-A0AAW1ZXS1-F1
#
_cell.length_a   1.000
_cell.length_b   1.000
_cell.length_c   1.000
_cell.angle_alpha   90.00
_cell.angle_beta   90.00
_cell.angle_gamma   90.00
#
_symmetry.space_group_name_H-M   'P 1'
#
loop_
_entity.id
_entity.type
_entity.pdbx_description
1 polymer ?
#
loop_
_entity_poly.entity_id
_entity_poly.type
_entity_poly.pdbx_seq_one_letter_code
_entity_poly.pdbx_strand_id
1 'polypeptide(L)'
;MEPRFRRRADGSLNLADTLEAAKVKEANKGKPYTRPLSPEIVLNKAKKSLILHHGDLANRKHLLGFFEIQFGVFRGQTFRWVAENALGYAAYLVAAMKRDPTGGSKDSQEHAHNKGSFREYIELFPSGRIAIALKEEQYAEKAPHHAASTQLTPPIQHAAATQLTPPTQHAAATQLTPPTQLTPTTQHTATTHTSIASLRSLLVTRLPNQKTTGPSATLSRPTASIEGATGPSATLTRPTASIEGATGSSATLALPTEIDDSTLLAEATVFEEAYVASGWIHTLPEVDQRWISKALFRWTAQGHPELIFSRVDKLWWYPPQVPLKTSNSPSLENYFGHPLLLWMPRKLWQVKLTCPHTDCQKDLLTSAGLHQKIRQVVALGKMYFVASEYLACRRCKRKVISWSHGIVSQLDIGHRVQFPCILTSKLACDLEVVSLMRQRGLGNSSSQIQRKLQERHAEVWLQKTVQYLTDCMGIASAVTSSLILPVTFEPAPSMPSIPKHRWLMQVYAQDVLQRLDEIKASITSQYGRILKMDSTKKVARKLAGRSYGTATWATNVGNEYGQVIMSVLTASEGFGLGPMIEGLIKRYRVAGVAPPEVLYVDRDCCGNTLLRRMFEEWEQMTIRLDVWHFMRRFSVGCTTDSHQLYATFMSRLSHCIFMWDQGDLTALKKAKRAELEADRKPSSEADVLRCISRSELALHCRRTTRGTKETLAMIESHIQAFDGDAGRDTLGVPLINSARMREILKSQRKHVACIQDPLGVQLYMQTGTVVKGGHRLPTYRCARGSTSLESFHLHLNRFIPGK
;
A
#
# COMPACT_ATOMS: atom_id res chain seq x y z
N MET A 1 33.41 18.71 -33.54
CA MET A 1 32.86 17.65 -32.66
C MET A 1 31.35 17.82 -32.48
N GLU A 2 30.56 17.33 -33.42
CA GLU A 2 29.09 17.30 -33.30
C GLU A 2 28.59 15.91 -32.85
N PRO A 3 27.41 15.80 -32.21
CA PRO A 3 26.85 14.53 -31.77
C PRO A 3 26.41 13.66 -32.95
N ARG A 4 26.81 12.39 -32.96
CA ARG A 4 26.34 11.37 -33.91
C ARG A 4 24.90 10.93 -33.58
N PHE A 5 23.91 11.68 -34.09
CA PHE A 5 22.49 11.30 -33.99
C PHE A 5 22.22 9.97 -34.71
N ARG A 6 21.84 8.93 -33.96
CA ARG A 6 21.50 7.62 -34.53
C ARG A 6 20.24 7.70 -35.40
N ARG A 7 20.27 6.99 -36.53
CA ARG A 7 19.11 6.77 -37.41
C ARG A 7 18.70 5.29 -37.40
N ARG A 8 17.51 5.00 -37.91
CA ARG A 8 17.02 3.64 -38.23
C ARG A 8 17.34 3.30 -39.69
N ALA A 9 17.05 2.07 -40.12
CA ALA A 9 17.23 1.61 -41.50
C ALA A 9 16.37 2.40 -42.52
N ASP A 10 15.22 2.93 -42.07
CA ASP A 10 14.34 3.83 -42.83
C ASP A 10 14.86 5.30 -42.92
N GLY A 11 16.07 5.57 -42.41
CA GLY A 11 16.66 6.92 -42.35
C GLY A 11 16.08 7.84 -41.27
N SER A 12 14.99 7.48 -40.59
CA SER A 12 14.38 8.27 -39.51
C SER A 12 15.25 8.31 -38.25
N LEU A 13 15.01 9.27 -37.36
CA LEU A 13 15.80 9.41 -36.12
C LEU A 13 15.47 8.32 -35.11
N ASN A 14 16.49 7.64 -34.60
CA ASN A 14 16.32 6.60 -33.59
C ASN A 14 16.22 7.22 -32.19
N LEU A 15 14.99 7.45 -31.74
CA LEU A 15 14.69 8.03 -30.42
C LEU A 15 14.86 7.05 -29.24
N ALA A 16 15.17 5.77 -29.47
CA ALA A 16 15.35 4.79 -28.40
C ALA A 16 16.71 4.94 -27.68
N ASP A 17 16.75 4.61 -26.38
CA ASP A 17 17.98 4.53 -25.59
C ASP A 17 18.96 3.47 -26.16
N THR A 18 20.27 3.67 -26.02
CA THR A 18 21.28 2.60 -26.21
C THR A 18 21.33 1.63 -25.03
N LEU A 19 22.02 0.50 -25.21
CA LEU A 19 22.33 -0.41 -24.10
C LEU A 19 23.20 0.28 -23.04
N GLU A 20 24.05 1.21 -23.48
CA GLU A 20 24.92 2.07 -22.66
C GLU A 20 24.07 3.04 -21.84
N ALA A 21 23.04 3.63 -22.45
CA ALA A 21 22.04 4.41 -21.74
C ALA A 21 21.26 3.58 -20.71
N ALA A 22 20.92 2.32 -21.00
CA ALA A 22 20.30 1.43 -20.02
C ALA A 22 21.24 1.16 -18.81
N LYS A 23 22.53 0.83 -19.08
CA LYS A 23 23.56 0.63 -18.04
C LYS A 23 23.73 1.88 -17.16
N VAL A 24 23.82 3.07 -17.76
CA VAL A 24 23.97 4.35 -17.02
C VAL A 24 22.71 4.68 -16.19
N LYS A 25 21.50 4.42 -16.71
CA LYS A 25 20.27 4.56 -15.93
C LYS A 25 20.30 3.66 -14.69
N GLU A 26 20.72 2.40 -14.83
CA GLU A 26 20.80 1.48 -13.69
C GLU A 26 21.82 1.95 -12.65
N ALA A 27 23.04 2.27 -13.08
CA ALA A 27 24.11 2.77 -12.23
C ALA A 27 23.74 4.07 -11.47
N ASN A 28 22.85 4.90 -12.03
CA ASN A 28 22.41 6.15 -11.41
C ASN A 28 21.17 6.01 -10.49
N LYS A 29 20.45 4.87 -10.49
CA LYS A 29 19.30 4.63 -9.58
C LYS A 29 19.70 4.53 -8.11
N GLY A 30 20.91 4.06 -7.81
CA GLY A 30 21.38 3.82 -6.44
C GLY A 30 22.17 4.96 -5.80
N LYS A 31 22.71 5.90 -6.59
CA LYS A 31 23.61 6.95 -6.08
C LYS A 31 22.84 8.01 -5.26
N PRO A 32 23.38 8.53 -4.14
CA PRO A 32 22.76 9.59 -3.35
C PRO A 32 22.58 10.88 -4.17
N TYR A 33 21.77 11.81 -3.67
CA TYR A 33 21.63 13.14 -4.29
C TYR A 33 22.93 13.96 -4.11
N THR A 34 23.35 14.62 -5.17
CA THR A 34 24.50 15.53 -5.22
C THR A 34 23.99 16.92 -5.56
N ARG A 35 24.40 17.95 -4.82
CA ARG A 35 24.08 19.35 -5.15
C ARG A 35 24.63 19.67 -6.56
N PRO A 36 23.88 20.39 -7.42
CA PRO A 36 24.40 20.79 -8.73
C PRO A 36 25.66 21.67 -8.58
N LEU A 37 26.60 21.49 -9.50
CA LEU A 37 27.76 22.37 -9.63
C LEU A 37 27.33 23.75 -10.15
N SER A 38 28.03 24.81 -9.74
CA SER A 38 27.77 26.17 -10.24
C SER A 38 28.03 26.26 -11.76
N PRO A 39 27.40 27.21 -12.47
CA PRO A 39 27.62 27.42 -13.90
C PRO A 39 29.11 27.55 -14.28
N GLU A 40 29.89 28.26 -13.46
CA GLU A 40 31.33 28.44 -13.63
C GLU A 40 32.12 27.14 -13.52
N ILE A 41 31.78 26.26 -12.57
CA ILE A 41 32.45 24.97 -12.41
C ILE A 41 32.12 24.05 -13.59
N VAL A 42 30.86 24.03 -14.05
CA VAL A 42 30.46 23.27 -15.25
C VAL A 42 31.17 23.80 -16.50
N LEU A 43 31.24 25.13 -16.67
CA LEU A 43 31.95 25.79 -17.76
C LEU A 43 33.45 25.49 -17.74
N ASN A 44 34.11 25.59 -16.57
CA ASN A 44 35.54 25.36 -16.43
C ASN A 44 35.92 23.88 -16.63
N LYS A 45 35.08 22.94 -16.18
CA LYS A 45 35.18 21.52 -16.58
C LYS A 45 35.10 21.36 -18.10
N ALA A 46 34.04 21.91 -18.72
CA ALA A 46 33.80 21.77 -20.15
C ALA A 46 34.94 22.36 -20.99
N LYS A 47 35.48 23.53 -20.62
CA LYS A 47 36.67 24.14 -21.24
C LYS A 47 37.89 23.21 -21.16
N LYS A 48 38.20 22.65 -19.98
CA LYS A 48 39.34 21.73 -19.80
C LYS A 48 39.20 20.46 -20.65
N SER A 49 38.03 19.82 -20.64
CA SER A 49 37.76 18.64 -21.49
C SER A 49 37.79 18.97 -22.98
N LEU A 50 37.30 20.15 -23.39
CA LEU A 50 37.30 20.58 -24.78
C LEU A 50 38.72 20.78 -25.33
N ILE A 51 39.61 21.41 -24.55
CA ILE A 51 41.04 21.56 -24.89
C ILE A 51 41.70 20.19 -25.03
N LEU A 52 41.47 19.28 -24.07
CA LEU A 52 42.01 17.92 -24.06
C LEU A 52 41.57 17.08 -25.27
N HIS A 53 40.43 17.40 -25.87
CA HIS A 53 39.92 16.75 -27.09
C HIS A 53 40.13 17.59 -28.38
N HIS A 54 41.08 18.53 -28.36
CA HIS A 54 41.43 19.39 -29.50
C HIS A 54 40.23 20.13 -30.13
N GLY A 55 39.28 20.55 -29.29
CA GLY A 55 38.08 21.25 -29.73
C GLY A 55 38.19 22.77 -29.66
N ASP A 56 37.65 23.44 -30.67
CA ASP A 56 37.56 24.90 -30.71
C ASP A 56 36.66 25.46 -29.59
N LEU A 57 37.24 26.35 -28.76
CA LEU A 57 36.63 27.08 -27.65
C LEU A 57 35.68 28.20 -28.09
N ALA A 58 35.87 28.79 -29.28
CA ALA A 58 34.98 29.81 -29.82
C ALA A 58 33.65 29.19 -30.29
N ASN A 59 33.68 27.95 -30.76
CA ASN A 59 32.48 27.22 -31.18
C ASN A 59 31.60 26.81 -29.98
N ARG A 60 30.54 27.59 -29.76
CA ARG A 60 29.50 27.36 -28.74
C ARG A 60 28.92 25.94 -28.74
N LYS A 61 28.75 25.30 -29.91
CA LYS A 61 28.27 23.90 -30.00
C LYS A 61 29.27 22.93 -29.38
N HIS A 62 30.56 23.10 -29.67
CA HIS A 62 31.60 22.23 -29.12
C HIS A 62 31.67 22.37 -27.59
N LEU A 63 31.71 23.61 -27.10
CA LEU A 63 31.77 23.92 -25.66
C LEU A 63 30.57 23.33 -24.90
N LEU A 64 29.35 23.54 -25.39
CA LEU A 64 28.15 22.94 -24.79
C LEU A 64 28.15 21.41 -24.87
N GLY A 65 28.74 20.82 -25.90
CA GLY A 65 28.85 19.37 -26.03
C GLY A 65 29.55 18.69 -24.85
N PHE A 66 30.45 19.40 -24.15
CA PHE A 66 31.16 18.93 -22.97
C PHE A 66 30.54 19.35 -21.62
N PHE A 67 29.42 20.08 -21.61
CA PHE A 67 28.71 20.36 -20.36
C PHE A 67 28.14 19.06 -19.76
N GLU A 68 28.39 18.82 -18.47
CA GLU A 68 27.79 17.71 -17.72
C GLU A 68 26.33 18.03 -17.36
N ILE A 69 25.41 17.11 -17.63
CA ILE A 69 24.02 17.21 -17.17
C ILE A 69 23.96 16.99 -15.64
N GLN A 70 23.45 17.99 -14.92
CA GLN A 70 23.39 18.02 -13.45
C GLN A 70 22.05 17.48 -12.89
N PHE A 71 21.16 16.99 -13.76
CA PHE A 71 19.79 16.62 -13.42
C PHE A 71 19.29 15.38 -14.19
N GLY A 72 18.25 14.74 -13.67
CA GLY A 72 17.61 13.58 -14.29
C GLY A 72 18.44 12.28 -14.24
N VAL A 73 18.03 11.28 -15.03
CA VAL A 73 18.58 9.91 -14.91
C VAL A 73 20.00 9.74 -15.45
N PHE A 74 20.43 10.61 -16.37
CA PHE A 74 21.77 10.59 -16.98
C PHE A 74 22.77 11.56 -16.32
N ARG A 75 22.49 12.03 -15.10
CA ARG A 75 23.39 12.92 -14.34
C ARG A 75 24.86 12.46 -14.38
N GLY A 76 25.77 13.40 -14.62
CA GLY A 76 27.19 13.14 -14.78
C GLY A 76 27.60 12.60 -16.16
N GLN A 77 26.77 12.76 -17.19
CA GLN A 77 27.13 12.53 -18.60
C GLN A 77 27.11 13.83 -19.37
N THR A 78 27.91 13.93 -20.45
CA THR A 78 27.99 15.15 -21.25
C THR A 78 26.73 15.33 -22.10
N PHE A 79 26.37 16.58 -22.44
CA PHE A 79 25.22 16.86 -23.29
C PHE A 79 25.32 16.15 -24.66
N ARG A 80 26.54 16.09 -25.23
CA ARG A 80 26.83 15.32 -26.44
C ARG A 80 26.48 13.83 -26.27
N TRP A 81 26.98 13.21 -25.19
CA TRP A 81 26.72 11.79 -24.93
C TRP A 81 25.22 11.50 -24.80
N VAL A 82 24.46 12.40 -24.15
CA VAL A 82 22.99 12.25 -23.98
C VAL A 82 22.27 12.40 -25.33
N ALA A 83 22.71 13.30 -26.21
CA ALA A 83 22.16 13.45 -27.56
C ALA A 83 22.43 12.20 -28.45
N GLU A 84 23.62 11.58 -28.33
CA GLU A 84 23.99 10.37 -29.05
C GLU A 84 23.25 9.13 -28.50
N ASN A 85 23.21 8.95 -27.18
CA ASN A 85 22.76 7.71 -26.53
C ASN A 85 21.27 7.69 -26.12
N ALA A 86 20.64 8.87 -25.96
CA ALA A 86 19.29 8.97 -25.38
C ALA A 86 18.45 10.12 -25.98
N LEU A 87 18.52 10.28 -27.31
CA LEU A 87 17.87 11.38 -28.05
C LEU A 87 16.39 11.58 -27.71
N GLY A 88 15.60 10.50 -27.58
CA GLY A 88 14.18 10.59 -27.24
C GLY A 88 13.90 11.11 -25.82
N TYR A 89 14.85 10.91 -24.88
CA TYR A 89 14.79 11.48 -23.54
C TYR A 89 15.26 12.95 -23.54
N ALA A 90 16.30 13.28 -24.29
CA ALA A 90 16.77 14.66 -24.48
C ALA A 90 15.65 15.55 -25.06
N ALA A 91 15.02 15.09 -26.14
CA ALA A 91 13.90 15.76 -26.77
C ALA A 91 12.68 15.88 -25.85
N TYR A 92 12.33 14.82 -25.10
CA TYR A 92 11.26 14.87 -24.10
C TYR A 92 11.51 15.94 -23.03
N LEU A 93 12.75 16.03 -22.51
CA LEU A 93 13.13 17.05 -21.54
C LEU A 93 12.96 18.46 -22.08
N VAL A 94 13.44 18.73 -23.30
CA VAL A 94 13.34 20.07 -23.90
C VAL A 94 11.90 20.44 -24.23
N ALA A 95 11.11 19.49 -24.76
CA ALA A 95 9.66 19.65 -24.95
C ALA A 95 8.91 19.86 -23.61
N ALA A 96 9.44 19.43 -22.47
CA ALA A 96 8.90 19.78 -21.15
C ALA A 96 9.35 21.20 -20.72
N MET A 97 10.61 21.56 -20.88
CA MET A 97 11.18 22.88 -20.54
C MET A 97 10.58 24.03 -21.37
N LYS A 98 10.15 23.78 -22.61
CA LYS A 98 9.39 24.75 -23.42
C LYS A 98 7.99 25.02 -22.85
N ARG A 99 7.33 24.00 -22.26
CA ARG A 99 5.96 24.09 -21.72
C ARG A 99 5.91 24.64 -20.29
N ASP A 100 6.97 24.40 -19.51
CA ASP A 100 7.21 25.07 -18.22
C ASP A 100 8.63 25.68 -18.22
N PRO A 101 8.78 26.92 -18.72
CA PRO A 101 10.07 27.64 -18.69
C PRO A 101 10.60 27.92 -17.29
N THR A 102 9.77 27.78 -16.24
CA THR A 102 10.17 27.98 -14.85
C THR A 102 10.74 26.72 -14.20
N GLY A 103 10.58 25.55 -14.84
CA GLY A 103 10.98 24.24 -14.28
C GLY A 103 10.16 23.78 -13.08
N GLY A 104 9.12 24.54 -12.70
CA GLY A 104 8.42 24.45 -11.43
C GLY A 104 9.21 25.08 -10.27
N SER A 105 8.48 25.53 -9.24
CA SER A 105 9.00 26.28 -8.07
C SER A 105 9.88 25.44 -7.10
N LYS A 106 10.78 24.58 -7.61
CA LYS A 106 11.65 23.66 -6.85
C LYS A 106 13.04 23.43 -7.45
N ASP A 107 13.34 23.92 -8.65
CA ASP A 107 14.72 23.93 -9.16
C ASP A 107 15.57 24.94 -8.37
N SER A 108 16.86 24.65 -8.22
CA SER A 108 17.83 25.67 -7.80
C SER A 108 18.30 26.49 -9.00
N GLN A 109 18.90 27.66 -8.76
CA GLN A 109 19.37 28.56 -9.82
C GLN A 109 20.43 27.89 -10.72
N GLU A 110 21.28 27.03 -10.14
CA GLU A 110 22.29 26.24 -10.84
C GLU A 110 21.62 25.16 -11.73
N HIS A 111 20.53 24.53 -11.27
CA HIS A 111 19.74 23.61 -12.09
C HIS A 111 19.04 24.34 -13.24
N ALA A 112 18.44 25.50 -13.01
CA ALA A 112 17.80 26.29 -14.05
C ALA A 112 18.80 26.68 -15.16
N HIS A 113 20.00 27.14 -14.80
CA HIS A 113 21.05 27.46 -15.77
C HIS A 113 21.52 26.23 -16.57
N ASN A 114 21.76 25.09 -15.91
CA ASN A 114 22.18 23.85 -16.59
C ASN A 114 21.06 23.29 -17.51
N LYS A 115 19.79 23.44 -17.14
CA LYS A 115 18.63 23.12 -18.01
C LYS A 115 18.56 24.05 -19.23
N GLY A 116 18.77 25.36 -19.04
CA GLY A 116 18.85 26.32 -20.14
C GLY A 116 19.95 25.97 -21.15
N SER A 117 21.17 25.72 -20.68
CA SER A 117 22.29 25.27 -21.53
C SER A 117 22.01 23.92 -22.22
N PHE A 118 21.32 22.98 -21.55
CA PHE A 118 20.95 21.70 -22.17
C PHE A 118 19.92 21.88 -23.29
N ARG A 119 18.93 22.75 -23.09
CA ARG A 119 17.96 23.13 -24.11
C ARG A 119 18.64 23.78 -25.31
N GLU A 120 19.47 24.79 -25.08
CA GLU A 120 20.29 25.46 -26.11
C GLU A 120 21.06 24.43 -26.95
N TYR A 121 21.74 23.48 -26.30
CA TYR A 121 22.52 22.45 -27.00
C TYR A 121 21.69 21.56 -27.93
N ILE A 122 20.53 21.06 -27.50
CA ILE A 122 19.68 20.21 -28.36
C ILE A 122 19.04 21.04 -29.48
N GLU A 123 18.68 22.31 -29.22
CA GLU A 123 18.11 23.23 -30.20
C GLU A 123 19.14 23.74 -31.24
N LEU A 124 20.45 23.53 -31.04
CA LEU A 124 21.52 23.87 -32.00
C LEU A 124 21.65 22.91 -33.19
N PHE A 125 20.94 21.78 -33.22
CA PHE A 125 21.06 20.77 -34.29
C PHE A 125 19.70 20.47 -34.96
N PRO A 126 19.62 20.34 -36.30
CA PRO A 126 18.38 19.97 -37.00
C PRO A 126 17.76 18.67 -36.48
N SER A 127 18.57 17.62 -36.27
CA SER A 127 18.11 16.35 -35.69
C SER A 127 17.57 16.50 -34.26
N GLY A 128 18.11 17.43 -33.47
CA GLY A 128 17.59 17.75 -32.15
C GLY A 128 16.22 18.43 -32.21
N ARG A 129 16.05 19.41 -33.13
CA ARG A 129 14.77 20.06 -33.39
C ARG A 129 13.69 19.09 -33.89
N ILE A 130 14.02 18.22 -34.84
CA ILE A 130 13.10 17.18 -35.34
C ILE A 130 12.73 16.20 -34.22
N ALA A 131 13.69 15.78 -33.38
CA ALA A 131 13.38 14.92 -32.24
C ALA A 131 12.47 15.61 -31.21
N ILE A 132 12.63 16.92 -30.99
CA ILE A 132 11.74 17.74 -30.14
C ILE A 132 10.34 17.85 -30.76
N ALA A 133 10.24 18.18 -32.05
CA ALA A 133 8.96 18.25 -32.78
C ALA A 133 8.20 16.91 -32.72
N LEU A 134 8.86 15.79 -33.04
CA LEU A 134 8.31 14.44 -32.90
C LEU A 134 7.86 14.10 -31.47
N LYS A 135 8.38 14.78 -30.43
CA LYS A 135 7.91 14.64 -29.05
C LYS A 135 6.75 15.58 -28.74
N GLU A 136 6.72 16.78 -29.31
CA GLU A 136 5.62 17.74 -29.20
C GLU A 136 4.37 17.20 -29.93
N GLU A 137 4.53 16.64 -31.13
CA GLU A 137 3.51 15.92 -31.91
C GLU A 137 3.00 14.68 -31.16
N GLN A 138 3.87 13.83 -30.60
CA GLN A 138 3.47 12.70 -29.76
C GLN A 138 2.77 13.09 -28.44
N TYR A 139 2.67 14.38 -28.12
CA TYR A 139 1.77 14.95 -27.12
C TYR A 139 0.52 15.61 -27.74
N ALA A 140 0.62 16.22 -28.92
CA ALA A 140 -0.51 16.82 -29.65
C ALA A 140 -1.52 15.78 -30.16
N GLU A 141 -1.07 14.67 -30.74
CA GLU A 141 -1.92 13.52 -31.14
C GLU A 141 -2.63 12.86 -29.95
N LYS A 142 -2.26 13.22 -28.71
CA LYS A 142 -2.88 12.75 -27.46
C LYS A 142 -3.72 13.83 -26.78
N ALA A 143 -3.88 14.99 -27.41
CA ALA A 143 -5.00 15.89 -27.18
C ALA A 143 -6.17 15.47 -28.08
N PRO A 144 -7.44 15.69 -27.67
CA PRO A 144 -8.59 15.33 -28.49
C PRO A 144 -8.67 16.24 -29.73
N HIS A 145 -8.56 15.66 -30.93
CA HIS A 145 -8.87 16.36 -32.17
C HIS A 145 -10.37 16.68 -32.22
N HIS A 146 -10.72 17.96 -32.26
CA HIS A 146 -12.01 18.39 -32.78
C HIS A 146 -12.00 18.21 -34.30
N ALA A 147 -13.06 17.59 -34.85
CA ALA A 147 -13.18 17.36 -36.28
C ALA A 147 -13.64 18.61 -37.03
N ALA A 148 -13.17 18.77 -38.26
CA ALA A 148 -13.74 19.65 -39.27
C ALA A 148 -13.85 18.87 -40.57
N SER A 149 -15.04 18.33 -40.85
CA SER A 149 -15.41 17.86 -42.19
C SER A 149 -16.34 18.91 -42.79
N THR A 150 -15.91 19.52 -43.89
CA THR A 150 -16.71 20.47 -44.66
C THR A 150 -16.58 20.11 -46.15
N GLN A 151 -17.63 20.35 -46.91
CA GLN A 151 -17.82 19.78 -48.25
C GLN A 151 -17.01 20.48 -49.36
N LEU A 152 -16.90 19.80 -50.50
CA LEU A 152 -16.31 20.31 -51.74
C LEU A 152 -17.21 21.36 -52.40
N THR A 153 -16.63 22.48 -52.84
CA THR A 153 -16.89 23.15 -54.14
C THR A 153 -15.75 24.16 -54.42
N PRO A 154 -15.47 24.55 -55.69
CA PRO A 154 -14.10 24.92 -56.09
C PRO A 154 -13.99 26.44 -56.49
N PRO A 155 -12.99 26.94 -57.27
CA PRO A 155 -12.18 28.07 -56.78
C PRO A 155 -12.25 29.36 -57.62
N ILE A 156 -11.93 30.50 -56.99
CA ILE A 156 -11.70 31.80 -57.68
C ILE A 156 -10.36 32.40 -57.19
N GLN A 157 -9.74 33.25 -58.02
CA GLN A 157 -8.31 33.58 -58.05
C GLN A 157 -7.92 34.90 -57.35
N HIS A 158 -6.64 35.27 -57.49
CA HIS A 158 -5.91 36.48 -57.07
C HIS A 158 -5.41 36.45 -55.60
N ALA A 159 -4.10 36.56 -55.28
CA ALA A 159 -3.02 37.47 -55.71
C ALA A 159 -3.12 38.87 -55.07
N ALA A 160 -2.04 39.56 -54.64
CA ALA A 160 -0.65 39.18 -54.31
C ALA A 160 0.06 40.38 -53.64
N ALA A 161 1.18 40.15 -52.92
CA ALA A 161 2.14 41.17 -52.45
C ALA A 161 1.58 42.21 -51.42
N THR A 162 2.34 43.12 -50.78
CA THR A 162 3.76 43.52 -50.94
C THR A 162 4.48 43.73 -49.58
N GLN A 163 5.81 43.71 -49.66
CA GLN A 163 6.86 43.93 -48.63
C GLN A 163 6.74 45.26 -47.84
N LEU A 164 7.42 45.37 -46.68
CA LEU A 164 8.65 46.20 -46.51
C LEU A 164 9.26 46.14 -45.07
N THR A 165 10.55 46.51 -44.95
CA THR A 165 11.41 46.45 -43.74
C THR A 165 12.64 47.37 -43.88
N PRO A 166 13.47 47.62 -42.84
CA PRO A 166 13.20 47.82 -41.41
C PRO A 166 13.54 49.29 -41.05
N PRO A 167 14.78 49.75 -40.71
CA PRO A 167 15.90 49.27 -39.85
C PRO A 167 15.82 49.96 -38.44
N THR A 168 16.80 50.44 -37.65
CA THR A 168 18.30 50.53 -37.67
C THR A 168 18.85 50.75 -36.23
N GLN A 169 19.93 50.06 -35.82
CA GLN A 169 21.03 50.53 -34.91
C GLN A 169 20.72 51.09 -33.47
N HIS A 170 21.64 51.20 -32.49
CA HIS A 170 23.06 50.81 -32.35
C HIS A 170 23.47 50.49 -30.87
N ALA A 171 24.77 50.16 -30.71
CA ALA A 171 25.66 50.01 -29.53
C ALA A 171 25.51 51.03 -28.36
N ALA A 172 26.17 50.93 -27.19
CA ALA A 172 26.80 49.81 -26.44
C ALA A 172 27.25 50.24 -25.01
N ALA A 173 27.28 49.27 -24.09
CA ALA A 173 28.30 48.95 -23.08
C ALA A 173 29.09 50.01 -22.27
N THR A 174 29.15 49.80 -20.94
CA THR A 174 30.31 50.14 -20.09
C THR A 174 30.42 49.11 -18.95
N GLN A 175 31.63 48.70 -18.57
CA GLN A 175 31.93 47.84 -17.41
C GLN A 175 32.63 48.64 -16.32
N LEU A 176 32.46 48.30 -15.04
CA LEU A 176 33.43 48.61 -13.98
C LEU A 176 33.32 47.65 -12.79
N THR A 177 34.47 47.18 -12.30
CA THR A 177 34.70 46.27 -11.14
C THR A 177 36.20 46.31 -10.78
N PRO A 178 36.64 45.80 -9.62
CA PRO A 178 36.24 46.08 -8.24
C PRO A 178 37.45 46.68 -7.47
N PRO A 179 37.37 46.82 -6.13
CA PRO A 179 38.27 46.03 -5.26
C PRO A 179 37.53 45.52 -4.00
N THR A 180 38.07 44.74 -3.08
CA THR A 180 39.12 43.70 -2.98
C THR A 180 39.16 43.35 -1.48
N GLN A 181 39.14 42.05 -1.19
CA GLN A 181 39.36 41.37 0.10
C GLN A 181 39.95 42.17 1.29
N LEU A 182 39.31 42.01 2.47
CA LEU A 182 40.01 41.81 3.74
C LEU A 182 39.34 40.66 4.52
N THR A 183 40.15 39.77 5.09
CA THR A 183 39.75 38.74 6.05
C THR A 183 40.54 38.93 7.35
N PRO A 184 39.92 38.68 8.51
CA PRO A 184 40.64 37.83 9.48
C PRO A 184 39.77 36.74 10.15
N THR A 185 40.43 35.60 10.34
CA THR A 185 40.46 34.80 11.56
C THR A 185 39.15 34.26 12.18
N THR A 186 38.92 32.98 11.88
CA THR A 186 38.29 31.92 12.69
C THR A 186 38.23 32.15 14.22
N GLN A 187 37.04 31.94 14.81
CA GLN A 187 36.92 31.40 16.17
C GLN A 187 35.89 30.27 16.21
N HIS A 188 36.18 29.21 16.96
CA HIS A 188 35.30 28.05 17.13
C HIS A 188 34.26 28.29 18.23
N THR A 189 32.98 28.12 17.90
CA THR A 189 31.92 27.84 18.89
C THR A 189 31.06 26.67 18.42
N ALA A 190 30.62 25.83 19.35
CA ALA A 190 30.03 24.53 19.04
C ALA A 190 28.57 24.64 18.55
N THR A 191 28.29 24.10 17.36
CA THR A 191 26.93 24.05 16.80
C THR A 191 26.21 22.75 17.21
N THR A 192 25.17 22.88 18.03
CA THR A 192 24.33 21.75 18.44
C THR A 192 23.36 21.34 17.32
N HIS A 193 23.40 20.06 16.93
CA HIS A 193 22.57 19.51 15.85
C HIS A 193 21.07 19.46 16.22
N THR A 194 20.34 20.55 15.95
CA THR A 194 18.87 20.57 16.08
C THR A 194 18.23 19.86 14.88
N SER A 195 17.81 18.61 15.10
CA SER A 195 17.28 17.70 14.06
C SER A 195 15.89 18.08 13.54
N ILE A 196 15.60 17.72 12.29
CA ILE A 196 14.31 17.96 11.60
C ILE A 196 13.22 17.04 12.18
N ALA A 197 12.59 17.49 13.28
CA ALA A 197 11.49 16.79 13.96
C ALA A 197 10.18 17.59 14.04
N SER A 198 10.27 18.92 14.19
CA SER A 198 9.17 19.80 14.59
C SER A 198 8.21 20.21 13.46
N LEU A 199 7.55 19.24 12.81
CA LEU A 199 6.34 19.49 12.00
C LEU A 199 5.32 18.34 11.98
N ARG A 200 5.56 17.23 12.69
CA ARG A 200 4.69 16.01 12.64
C ARG A 200 3.47 16.04 13.57
N SER A 201 3.27 17.08 14.37
CA SER A 201 2.29 17.07 15.48
C SER A 201 0.82 17.25 15.08
N LEU A 202 0.51 17.56 13.82
CA LEU A 202 -0.85 17.97 13.41
C LEU A 202 -1.83 16.83 13.04
N LEU A 203 -1.39 15.56 12.97
CA LEU A 203 -2.24 14.42 12.58
C LEU A 203 -1.93 13.13 13.37
N VAL A 204 -2.00 13.18 14.71
CA VAL A 204 -2.03 11.97 15.56
C VAL A 204 -3.06 12.11 16.68
N THR A 205 -4.22 11.46 16.52
CA THR A 205 -5.13 11.17 17.64
C THR A 205 -4.52 10.09 18.53
N ARG A 206 -4.08 10.45 19.75
CA ARG A 206 -3.88 9.51 20.85
C ARG A 206 -5.08 9.61 21.79
N LEU A 207 -5.67 8.48 22.17
CA LEU A 207 -6.61 8.42 23.29
C LEU A 207 -5.84 8.44 24.64
N PRO A 208 -6.51 8.80 25.75
CA PRO A 208 -5.86 8.90 27.05
C PRO A 208 -5.38 7.55 27.59
N ASN A 209 -4.29 7.57 28.34
CA ASN A 209 -3.75 6.41 29.03
C ASN A 209 -4.36 6.35 30.44
N GLN A 210 -5.32 5.45 30.69
CA GLN A 210 -5.87 5.26 32.04
C GLN A 210 -4.83 4.57 32.93
N LYS A 211 -4.39 5.25 33.99
CA LYS A 211 -3.80 4.58 35.16
C LYS A 211 -4.96 4.06 36.02
N THR A 212 -5.05 2.76 36.20
CA THR A 212 -5.87 2.13 37.25
C THR A 212 -4.94 1.42 38.22
N THR A 213 -4.76 2.00 39.40
CA THR A 213 -4.20 1.33 40.58
C THR A 213 -5.19 0.30 41.09
N GLY A 214 -4.74 -0.91 41.40
CA GLY A 214 -5.56 -1.89 42.14
C GLY A 214 -5.78 -1.43 43.60
N PRO A 215 -6.79 -2.02 44.26
CA PRO A 215 -6.46 -2.92 45.37
C PRO A 215 -7.00 -4.35 45.15
N SER A 216 -6.54 -5.28 45.99
CA SER A 216 -6.93 -6.70 45.97
C SER A 216 -8.22 -6.95 46.77
N ALA A 217 -9.03 -7.91 46.34
CA ALA A 217 -10.17 -8.45 47.10
C ALA A 217 -10.41 -9.93 46.72
N THR A 218 -10.92 -10.71 47.68
CA THR A 218 -10.88 -12.19 47.68
C THR A 218 -12.13 -12.85 47.06
N LEU A 219 -12.05 -14.16 46.80
CA LEU A 219 -13.13 -15.02 46.29
C LEU A 219 -14.45 -14.94 47.10
N SER A 220 -15.58 -15.15 46.41
CA SER A 220 -16.80 -15.80 46.96
C SER A 220 -17.71 -16.33 45.84
N ARG A 221 -18.47 -17.41 46.10
CA ARG A 221 -19.36 -18.08 45.12
C ARG A 221 -20.66 -18.63 45.76
N PRO A 222 -21.84 -18.13 45.36
CA PRO A 222 -23.10 -18.88 45.30
C PRO A 222 -23.49 -19.13 43.82
N THR A 223 -24.09 -20.25 43.34
CA THR A 223 -24.77 -21.43 43.93
C THR A 223 -26.21 -21.21 44.42
N ALA A 224 -27.19 -21.31 43.49
CA ALA A 224 -28.60 -21.79 43.63
C ALA A 224 -29.40 -21.36 42.37
N SER A 225 -30.48 -21.99 41.89
CA SER A 225 -31.00 -23.38 42.00
C SER A 225 -32.02 -23.62 40.84
N ILE A 226 -32.61 -24.83 40.72
CA ILE A 226 -33.39 -25.29 39.56
C ILE A 226 -34.89 -25.47 39.87
N GLU A 227 -35.77 -25.12 38.92
CA GLU A 227 -37.08 -25.75 38.66
C GLU A 227 -37.29 -25.85 37.12
N GLY A 228 -37.99 -26.83 36.53
CA GLY A 228 -38.48 -28.08 37.13
C GLY A 228 -39.70 -28.75 36.46
N ALA A 229 -39.67 -29.16 35.18
CA ALA A 229 -40.82 -29.88 34.56
C ALA A 229 -40.48 -30.90 33.44
N THR A 230 -40.70 -32.19 33.74
CA THR A 230 -41.18 -33.34 32.91
C THR A 230 -40.80 -33.54 31.42
N GLY A 231 -40.42 -34.79 31.08
CA GLY A 231 -40.26 -35.33 29.70
C GLY A 231 -41.56 -35.88 29.07
N PRO A 232 -41.48 -36.82 28.09
CA PRO A 232 -40.94 -38.17 28.37
C PRO A 232 -39.98 -38.75 27.30
N SER A 233 -39.51 -39.98 27.53
CA SER A 233 -38.50 -40.70 26.74
C SER A 233 -39.06 -41.50 25.54
N ALA A 234 -38.19 -41.80 24.58
CA ALA A 234 -38.35 -42.92 23.64
C ALA A 234 -37.03 -43.70 23.52
N THR A 235 -37.09 -45.03 23.63
CA THR A 235 -35.94 -45.95 23.53
C THR A 235 -35.91 -46.57 22.13
N LEU A 236 -34.72 -46.85 21.58
CA LEU A 236 -34.60 -47.73 20.41
C LEU A 236 -33.35 -48.61 20.49
N THR A 237 -33.52 -49.88 20.14
CA THR A 237 -32.57 -50.98 20.33
C THR A 237 -31.68 -51.20 19.12
N ARG A 238 -30.49 -51.78 19.36
CA ARG A 238 -29.59 -52.31 18.33
C ARG A 238 -29.90 -53.80 18.12
N PRO A 239 -30.09 -54.30 16.89
CA PRO A 239 -30.32 -55.71 16.64
C PRO A 239 -29.03 -56.54 16.71
N THR A 240 -29.19 -57.82 17.04
CA THR A 240 -28.19 -58.89 16.96
C THR A 240 -28.65 -59.88 15.88
N ALA A 241 -27.71 -60.48 15.14
CA ALA A 241 -27.98 -61.58 14.22
C ALA A 241 -26.93 -62.69 14.41
N SER A 242 -27.36 -63.94 14.32
CA SER A 242 -26.60 -65.13 14.71
C SER A 242 -25.99 -65.86 13.50
N ILE A 243 -24.98 -66.70 13.77
CA ILE A 243 -24.58 -67.83 12.91
C ILE A 243 -24.36 -69.03 13.82
N GLU A 244 -24.87 -70.20 13.42
CA GLU A 244 -24.78 -71.47 14.17
C GLU A 244 -23.66 -72.38 13.64
N GLY A 245 -23.54 -73.61 14.18
CA GLY A 245 -22.44 -74.56 13.91
C GLY A 245 -22.49 -75.27 12.55
N ALA A 246 -21.80 -76.40 12.35
CA ALA A 246 -21.11 -77.25 13.33
C ALA A 246 -20.00 -78.14 12.67
N THR A 247 -19.40 -79.06 13.46
CA THR A 247 -18.65 -80.28 13.05
C THR A 247 -17.56 -80.13 11.96
N GLY A 248 -16.25 -80.17 12.22
CA GLY A 248 -15.53 -81.13 13.07
C GLY A 248 -14.83 -82.21 12.23
N SER A 249 -13.49 -82.24 12.23
CA SER A 249 -12.67 -83.46 12.15
C SER A 249 -11.28 -83.18 12.72
N SER A 250 -10.51 -84.23 13.05
CA SER A 250 -9.27 -84.14 13.86
C SER A 250 -8.06 -84.75 13.14
N ALA A 251 -6.90 -84.09 13.26
CA ALA A 251 -5.61 -84.62 12.82
C ALA A 251 -4.44 -84.03 13.65
N THR A 252 -4.02 -84.82 14.65
CA THR A 252 -2.64 -84.98 15.19
C THR A 252 -1.79 -83.74 15.58
N LEU A 253 -1.30 -83.77 16.82
CA LEU A 253 -0.32 -82.83 17.38
C LEU A 253 1.06 -82.91 16.71
N ALA A 254 1.67 -81.75 16.50
CA ALA A 254 3.12 -81.57 16.54
C ALA A 254 3.42 -80.27 17.31
N LEU A 255 4.19 -80.36 18.39
CA LEU A 255 4.71 -79.20 19.15
C LEU A 255 6.18 -78.94 18.77
N PRO A 256 6.77 -77.80 19.16
CA PRO A 256 7.19 -76.80 18.21
C PRO A 256 8.67 -76.93 17.84
N THR A 257 9.02 -76.57 16.60
CA THR A 257 10.37 -76.08 16.32
C THR A 257 10.50 -74.69 16.91
N GLU A 258 11.60 -74.40 17.61
CA GLU A 258 11.83 -73.10 18.24
C GLU A 258 11.86 -72.00 17.17
N ILE A 259 11.02 -70.97 17.34
CA ILE A 259 11.16 -69.72 16.58
C ILE A 259 12.30 -68.96 17.25
N ASP A 260 13.45 -68.94 16.59
CA ASP A 260 14.63 -68.22 17.03
C ASP A 260 14.30 -66.74 17.34
N ASP A 261 14.51 -66.32 18.59
CA ASP A 261 14.32 -64.94 19.05
C ASP A 261 15.15 -63.94 18.22
N SER A 262 16.27 -64.37 17.63
CA SER A 262 17.06 -63.58 16.67
C SER A 262 16.26 -63.21 15.41
N THR A 263 15.26 -64.01 15.02
CA THR A 263 14.35 -63.71 13.91
C THR A 263 13.31 -62.64 14.29
N LEU A 264 12.78 -62.69 15.52
CA LEU A 264 11.92 -61.63 16.04
C LEU A 264 12.70 -60.32 16.29
N LEU A 265 13.96 -60.41 16.72
CA LEU A 265 14.88 -59.28 16.74
C LEU A 265 15.21 -58.78 15.32
N ALA A 266 15.31 -59.65 14.31
CA ALA A 266 15.52 -59.23 12.93
C ALA A 266 14.33 -58.44 12.37
N GLU A 267 13.09 -58.88 12.62
CA GLU A 267 11.90 -58.09 12.26
C GLU A 267 11.81 -56.77 13.06
N ALA A 268 12.28 -56.75 14.31
CA ALA A 268 12.33 -55.53 15.13
C ALA A 268 13.44 -54.55 14.69
N THR A 269 14.58 -55.03 14.16
CA THR A 269 15.75 -54.19 13.83
C THR A 269 15.74 -53.61 12.41
N VAL A 270 14.78 -53.99 11.57
CA VAL A 270 14.50 -53.31 10.28
C VAL A 270 13.74 -51.97 10.49
N PHE A 271 13.29 -51.67 11.72
CA PHE A 271 12.32 -50.61 12.02
C PHE A 271 12.91 -49.33 12.65
N GLU A 272 13.67 -48.52 11.89
CA GLU A 272 13.91 -47.12 12.32
C GLU A 272 13.90 -46.03 11.22
N GLU A 273 14.10 -46.35 9.94
CA GLU A 273 14.02 -45.34 8.86
C GLU A 273 12.57 -45.07 8.37
N ALA A 274 11.82 -44.29 9.16
CA ALA A 274 10.40 -43.97 8.93
C ALA A 274 10.15 -42.94 7.81
N TYR A 275 10.48 -43.28 6.56
CA TYR A 275 10.31 -42.38 5.42
C TYR A 275 8.85 -42.11 5.02
N VAL A 276 8.63 -40.90 4.50
CA VAL A 276 7.42 -40.46 3.80
C VAL A 276 7.73 -40.24 2.30
N ALA A 277 6.73 -39.85 1.49
CA ALA A 277 6.96 -39.48 0.09
C ALA A 277 8.11 -38.47 -0.05
N SER A 278 9.13 -38.77 -0.88
CA SER A 278 10.44 -38.12 -0.85
C SER A 278 10.43 -36.60 -0.94
N GLY A 279 9.55 -36.01 -1.77
CA GLY A 279 9.37 -34.56 -1.88
C GLY A 279 8.81 -33.85 -0.63
N TRP A 280 8.42 -34.59 0.42
CA TRP A 280 7.94 -34.05 1.69
C TRP A 280 9.02 -33.98 2.78
N ILE A 281 10.09 -34.78 2.68
CA ILE A 281 11.12 -34.95 3.72
C ILE A 281 11.74 -33.61 4.13
N HIS A 282 12.08 -32.74 3.18
CA HIS A 282 12.64 -31.40 3.44
C HIS A 282 11.63 -30.36 3.98
N THR A 283 10.45 -30.78 4.45
CA THR A 283 9.40 -29.86 4.95
C THR A 283 8.65 -30.43 6.16
N LEU A 284 8.55 -31.75 6.30
CA LEU A 284 8.08 -32.40 7.53
C LEU A 284 9.23 -32.59 8.53
N PRO A 285 9.11 -32.12 9.78
CA PRO A 285 9.99 -32.51 10.88
C PRO A 285 10.03 -34.04 11.04
N GLU A 286 11.15 -34.59 11.52
CA GLU A 286 11.31 -36.04 11.74
C GLU A 286 10.21 -36.62 12.63
N VAL A 287 9.84 -35.90 13.71
CA VAL A 287 8.73 -36.28 14.61
C VAL A 287 7.40 -36.45 13.88
N ASP A 288 7.18 -35.73 12.78
CA ASP A 288 5.99 -35.88 11.93
C ASP A 288 6.18 -36.97 10.87
N GLN A 289 7.38 -37.15 10.32
CA GLN A 289 7.67 -38.25 9.39
C GLN A 289 7.43 -39.61 10.04
N ARG A 290 7.87 -39.80 11.30
CA ARG A 290 7.68 -41.03 12.09
C ARG A 290 6.19 -41.40 12.19
N TRP A 291 5.31 -40.53 12.70
CA TRP A 291 3.89 -40.87 12.85
C TRP A 291 3.12 -40.90 11.53
N ILE A 292 3.43 -40.02 10.56
CA ILE A 292 2.75 -39.99 9.25
C ILE A 292 3.06 -41.25 8.45
N SER A 293 4.31 -41.74 8.48
CA SER A 293 4.70 -42.97 7.80
C SER A 293 3.89 -44.17 8.33
N LYS A 294 3.93 -44.39 9.65
CA LYS A 294 3.12 -45.42 10.36
C LYS A 294 1.62 -45.35 10.01
N ALA A 295 1.06 -44.13 9.98
CA ALA A 295 -0.37 -43.91 9.79
C ALA A 295 -0.85 -44.10 8.34
N LEU A 296 -0.10 -43.63 7.34
CA LEU A 296 -0.59 -43.49 5.96
C LEU A 296 0.17 -44.29 4.89
N PHE A 297 1.37 -44.78 5.18
CA PHE A 297 2.25 -45.39 4.19
C PHE A 297 2.51 -46.88 4.48
N ARG A 298 2.89 -47.61 3.43
CA ARG A 298 3.55 -48.93 3.52
C ARG A 298 4.80 -48.93 2.67
N TRP A 299 5.72 -49.84 2.98
CA TRP A 299 6.83 -50.17 2.09
C TRP A 299 6.37 -51.07 0.95
N THR A 300 6.83 -50.75 -0.26
CA THR A 300 6.80 -51.67 -1.39
C THR A 300 8.07 -52.53 -1.40
N ALA A 301 8.01 -53.72 -2.00
CA ALA A 301 9.18 -54.57 -2.22
C ALA A 301 10.26 -53.93 -3.13
N GLN A 302 9.99 -52.73 -3.68
CA GLN A 302 10.90 -51.91 -4.48
C GLN A 302 11.61 -50.83 -3.66
N GLY A 303 11.49 -50.84 -2.32
CA GLY A 303 12.15 -49.88 -1.45
C GLY A 303 11.57 -48.46 -1.56
N HIS A 304 10.26 -48.33 -1.80
CA HIS A 304 9.58 -47.03 -1.93
C HIS A 304 8.33 -46.94 -1.04
N PRO A 305 8.08 -45.80 -0.35
CA PRO A 305 6.89 -45.61 0.47
C PRO A 305 5.65 -45.31 -0.39
N GLU A 306 4.66 -46.21 -0.35
CA GLU A 306 3.37 -46.09 -1.04
C GLU A 306 2.27 -45.61 -0.08
N LEU A 307 1.46 -44.63 -0.51
CA LEU A 307 0.27 -44.20 0.23
C LEU A 307 -0.81 -45.29 0.19
N ILE A 308 -1.27 -45.73 1.36
CA ILE A 308 -2.32 -46.73 1.49
C ILE A 308 -3.68 -46.07 1.19
N PHE A 309 -4.08 -46.04 -0.08
CA PHE A 309 -5.31 -45.39 -0.57
C PHE A 309 -6.62 -45.89 0.08
N SER A 310 -6.63 -47.06 0.72
CA SER A 310 -7.78 -47.54 1.51
C SER A 310 -7.90 -46.83 2.86
N ARG A 311 -6.78 -46.44 3.51
CA ARG A 311 -6.78 -45.70 4.79
C ARG A 311 -7.25 -44.25 4.65
N VAL A 312 -7.29 -43.67 3.44
CA VAL A 312 -7.71 -42.27 3.22
C VAL A 312 -9.23 -42.15 3.31
N ASP A 313 -9.76 -42.14 4.53
CA ASP A 313 -11.19 -42.02 4.87
C ASP A 313 -11.60 -40.59 5.29
N LYS A 314 -10.68 -39.87 5.94
CA LYS A 314 -10.92 -38.56 6.56
C LYS A 314 -9.95 -37.48 6.09
N LEU A 315 -10.42 -36.24 6.18
CA LEU A 315 -9.68 -35.03 5.78
C LEU A 315 -8.55 -34.64 6.74
N TRP A 316 -8.74 -34.85 8.05
CA TRP A 316 -7.80 -34.46 9.10
C TRP A 316 -7.20 -35.67 9.83
N TRP A 317 -5.89 -35.65 9.97
CA TRP A 317 -5.07 -36.64 10.66
C TRP A 317 -4.31 -35.95 11.79
N TYR A 318 -4.10 -36.67 12.89
CA TYR A 318 -3.55 -36.12 14.12
C TYR A 318 -2.40 -37.02 14.61
N PRO A 319 -1.36 -36.45 15.24
CA PRO A 319 -0.33 -37.23 15.91
C PRO A 319 -0.92 -38.05 17.08
N PRO A 320 -0.19 -39.05 17.58
CA PRO A 320 -0.52 -39.72 18.84
C PRO A 320 -0.70 -38.68 19.97
N GLN A 321 -1.55 -39.00 20.95
CA GLN A 321 -1.80 -38.10 22.08
C GLN A 321 -0.82 -38.43 23.23
N VAL A 322 -0.49 -37.42 24.03
CA VAL A 322 0.29 -37.61 25.27
C VAL A 322 -0.46 -38.57 26.21
N PRO A 323 0.15 -39.69 26.63
CA PRO A 323 -0.46 -40.61 27.59
C PRO A 323 -0.70 -39.93 28.95
N LEU A 324 -1.82 -40.26 29.62
CA LEU A 324 -2.07 -39.80 30.99
C LEU A 324 -1.21 -40.50 32.06
N LYS A 325 -0.50 -41.57 31.66
CA LYS A 325 0.49 -42.29 32.47
C LYS A 325 1.60 -42.75 31.54
N THR A 326 2.84 -42.37 31.84
CA THR A 326 3.99 -42.52 30.95
C THR A 326 4.83 -43.71 31.41
N SER A 327 4.48 -44.92 30.95
CA SER A 327 5.14 -46.18 31.34
C SER A 327 6.41 -46.49 30.56
N ASN A 328 6.57 -45.89 29.39
CA ASN A 328 7.65 -46.13 28.43
C ASN A 328 8.36 -44.79 28.16
N SER A 329 9.54 -44.81 27.52
CA SER A 329 10.26 -43.57 27.15
C SER A 329 9.36 -42.58 26.37
N PRO A 330 9.28 -41.29 26.74
CA PRO A 330 8.32 -40.36 26.15
C PRO A 330 8.69 -40.07 24.68
N SER A 331 7.85 -40.50 23.74
CA SER A 331 8.12 -40.32 22.31
C SER A 331 7.82 -38.89 21.85
N LEU A 332 8.79 -38.22 21.21
CA LEU A 332 8.64 -36.82 20.77
C LEU A 332 7.41 -36.58 19.85
N GLU A 333 6.99 -37.59 19.07
CA GLU A 333 5.81 -37.50 18.19
C GLU A 333 4.50 -37.22 18.96
N ASN A 334 4.39 -37.65 20.22
CA ASN A 334 3.21 -37.44 21.08
C ASN A 334 3.08 -35.97 21.53
N TYR A 335 4.21 -35.29 21.73
CA TYR A 335 4.27 -33.94 22.30
C TYR A 335 4.42 -32.87 21.21
N PHE A 336 5.29 -33.11 20.23
CA PHE A 336 5.71 -32.11 19.24
C PHE A 336 5.15 -32.34 17.84
N GLY A 337 4.42 -33.44 17.60
CA GLY A 337 3.71 -33.67 16.36
C GLY A 337 2.68 -32.59 16.01
N HIS A 338 2.40 -32.47 14.71
CA HIS A 338 1.50 -31.50 14.09
C HIS A 338 0.41 -32.20 13.29
N PRO A 339 -0.85 -31.70 13.28
CA PRO A 339 -1.90 -32.29 12.44
C PRO A 339 -1.58 -32.24 10.94
N LEU A 340 -2.22 -33.10 10.17
CA LEU A 340 -2.11 -33.18 8.71
C LEU A 340 -3.50 -33.10 8.06
N LEU A 341 -3.71 -32.10 7.21
CA LEU A 341 -4.83 -32.02 6.27
C LEU A 341 -4.44 -32.75 4.96
N LEU A 342 -5.22 -33.74 4.56
CA LEU A 342 -4.99 -34.51 3.33
C LEU A 342 -6.05 -34.17 2.28
N TRP A 343 -5.79 -33.14 1.47
CA TRP A 343 -6.75 -32.64 0.47
C TRP A 343 -6.81 -33.53 -0.78
N MET A 344 -7.64 -34.57 -0.71
CA MET A 344 -7.88 -35.52 -1.80
C MET A 344 -9.39 -35.60 -2.12
N PRO A 345 -10.01 -34.50 -2.58
CA PRO A 345 -11.47 -34.40 -2.70
C PRO A 345 -12.08 -35.49 -3.60
N ARG A 346 -11.38 -35.94 -4.65
CA ARG A 346 -11.87 -37.00 -5.55
C ARG A 346 -11.91 -38.37 -4.86
N LYS A 347 -11.02 -38.62 -3.89
CA LYS A 347 -11.00 -39.83 -3.07
C LYS A 347 -11.97 -39.74 -1.88
N LEU A 348 -12.03 -38.60 -1.19
CA LEU A 348 -12.83 -38.41 0.02
C LEU A 348 -14.33 -38.28 -0.26
N TRP A 349 -14.72 -37.58 -1.34
CA TRP A 349 -16.11 -37.23 -1.63
C TRP A 349 -16.63 -37.74 -2.98
N GLN A 350 -15.82 -38.54 -3.69
CA GLN A 350 -16.14 -39.15 -5.00
C GLN A 350 -16.56 -38.13 -6.10
N VAL A 351 -16.25 -36.84 -5.92
CA VAL A 351 -16.67 -35.75 -6.80
C VAL A 351 -16.10 -35.86 -8.22
N LYS A 352 -16.93 -35.57 -9.22
CA LYS A 352 -16.55 -35.53 -10.63
C LYS A 352 -15.90 -34.19 -10.97
N LEU A 353 -14.56 -34.16 -10.95
CA LEU A 353 -13.76 -32.97 -11.26
C LEU A 353 -13.37 -32.93 -12.73
N THR A 354 -13.45 -31.75 -13.34
CA THR A 354 -13.20 -31.51 -14.78
C THR A 354 -11.93 -30.71 -15.03
N CYS A 355 -11.33 -30.85 -16.21
CA CYS A 355 -10.11 -30.15 -16.56
C CYS A 355 -10.36 -28.64 -16.70
N PRO A 356 -9.64 -27.77 -15.96
CA PRO A 356 -9.81 -26.31 -16.02
C PRO A 356 -9.15 -25.64 -17.24
N HIS A 357 -8.47 -26.40 -18.11
CA HIS A 357 -7.92 -25.87 -19.35
C HIS A 357 -9.00 -25.84 -20.45
N THR A 358 -9.11 -24.72 -21.16
CA THR A 358 -10.15 -24.47 -22.17
C THR A 358 -10.06 -25.41 -23.38
N ASP A 359 -8.84 -25.81 -23.77
CA ASP A 359 -8.55 -26.79 -24.82
C ASP A 359 -9.09 -28.21 -24.54
N CYS A 360 -9.50 -28.48 -23.29
CA CYS A 360 -9.97 -29.78 -22.85
C CYS A 360 -11.50 -29.94 -22.83
N GLN A 361 -12.29 -28.90 -23.12
CA GLN A 361 -13.76 -28.97 -23.12
C GLN A 361 -14.38 -29.58 -21.83
N LYS A 362 -13.75 -29.35 -20.66
CA LYS A 362 -14.12 -29.92 -19.35
C LYS A 362 -14.00 -31.47 -19.24
N ASP A 363 -13.05 -32.07 -19.96
CA ASP A 363 -12.66 -33.49 -19.83
C ASP A 363 -12.53 -33.97 -18.36
N LEU A 364 -12.98 -35.19 -18.05
CA LEU A 364 -12.97 -35.72 -16.68
C LEU A 364 -11.55 -36.00 -16.16
N LEU A 365 -11.27 -35.60 -14.93
CA LEU A 365 -10.00 -35.83 -14.25
C LEU A 365 -9.97 -37.16 -13.47
N THR A 366 -8.82 -37.81 -13.51
CA THR A 366 -8.49 -38.99 -12.69
C THR A 366 -7.39 -38.67 -11.68
N SER A 367 -7.42 -39.28 -10.50
CA SER A 367 -6.33 -39.16 -9.50
C SER A 367 -4.99 -39.64 -10.08
N ALA A 368 -3.90 -38.96 -9.76
CA ALA A 368 -2.60 -39.10 -10.43
C ALA A 368 -1.39 -39.08 -9.46
N GLY A 369 -1.60 -39.63 -8.26
CA GLY A 369 -0.64 -39.70 -7.16
C GLY A 369 -0.66 -38.50 -6.21
N LEU A 370 0.15 -38.55 -5.15
CA LEU A 370 0.33 -37.43 -4.23
C LEU A 370 1.05 -36.25 -4.90
N HIS A 371 0.71 -35.04 -4.47
CA HIS A 371 1.44 -33.82 -4.81
C HIS A 371 2.81 -33.84 -4.11
N GLN A 372 3.87 -33.69 -4.89
CA GLN A 372 5.27 -33.82 -4.46
C GLN A 372 5.77 -32.75 -3.48
N LYS A 373 4.92 -31.81 -3.02
CA LYS A 373 5.30 -30.80 -2.02
C LYS A 373 4.18 -30.60 -1.01
N ILE A 374 4.45 -30.92 0.24
CA ILE A 374 3.59 -30.58 1.38
C ILE A 374 3.71 -29.07 1.71
N ARG A 375 2.80 -28.51 2.51
CA ARG A 375 2.88 -27.13 3.02
C ARG A 375 2.72 -27.08 4.53
N GLN A 376 3.70 -26.51 5.23
CA GLN A 376 3.51 -26.09 6.62
C GLN A 376 2.55 -24.88 6.67
N VAL A 377 1.59 -24.92 7.58
CA VAL A 377 0.55 -23.89 7.75
C VAL A 377 0.70 -23.21 9.10
N VAL A 378 0.70 -21.87 9.09
CA VAL A 378 0.75 -21.06 10.31
C VAL A 378 -0.67 -20.67 10.72
N ALA A 379 -1.10 -21.12 11.89
CA ALA A 379 -2.40 -20.83 12.51
C ALA A 379 -2.24 -20.15 13.88
N LEU A 380 -3.33 -19.96 14.63
CA LEU A 380 -3.28 -19.42 15.99
C LEU A 380 -2.78 -20.49 16.99
N GLY A 381 -1.56 -20.31 17.50
CA GLY A 381 -0.95 -21.19 18.52
C GLY A 381 -0.65 -22.62 18.10
N LYS A 382 -0.87 -22.98 16.83
CA LYS A 382 -0.62 -24.30 16.26
C LYS A 382 -0.02 -24.18 14.86
N MET A 383 0.73 -25.20 14.46
CA MET A 383 1.06 -25.46 13.06
C MET A 383 0.45 -26.80 12.65
N TYR A 384 0.16 -26.94 11.36
CA TYR A 384 -0.27 -28.20 10.74
C TYR A 384 0.28 -28.26 9.32
N PHE A 385 0.17 -29.41 8.68
CA PHE A 385 0.63 -29.63 7.31
C PHE A 385 -0.53 -29.84 6.34
N VAL A 386 -0.37 -29.44 5.09
CA VAL A 386 -1.32 -29.66 4.00
C VAL A 386 -0.66 -30.49 2.90
N ALA A 387 -1.14 -31.72 2.75
CA ALA A 387 -0.90 -32.60 1.62
C ALA A 387 -2.07 -32.56 0.62
N SER A 388 -1.88 -33.07 -0.59
CA SER A 388 -2.92 -33.04 -1.64
C SER A 388 -2.68 -34.06 -2.76
N GLU A 389 -3.71 -34.39 -3.54
CA GLU A 389 -3.55 -35.19 -4.77
C GLU A 389 -3.21 -34.34 -6.01
N TYR A 390 -2.40 -34.90 -6.91
CA TYR A 390 -2.43 -34.54 -8.32
C TYR A 390 -3.65 -35.21 -8.99
N LEU A 391 -4.22 -34.48 -9.96
CA LEU A 391 -5.25 -34.94 -10.88
C LEU A 391 -4.68 -34.88 -12.30
N ALA A 392 -4.97 -35.85 -13.16
CA ALA A 392 -4.55 -35.87 -14.57
C ALA A 392 -5.76 -35.79 -15.51
N CYS A 393 -5.62 -35.01 -16.58
CA CYS A 393 -6.58 -34.94 -17.67
C CYS A 393 -6.33 -36.06 -18.69
N ARG A 394 -7.38 -36.82 -19.04
CA ARG A 394 -7.27 -37.94 -19.99
C ARG A 394 -6.90 -37.46 -21.40
N ARG A 395 -7.45 -36.32 -21.84
CA ARG A 395 -7.18 -35.68 -23.12
C ARG A 395 -5.80 -35.03 -23.22
N CYS A 396 -5.52 -33.96 -22.46
CA CYS A 396 -4.27 -33.20 -22.60
C CYS A 396 -3.07 -33.74 -21.79
N LYS A 397 -3.24 -34.82 -21.02
CA LYS A 397 -2.23 -35.47 -20.15
C LYS A 397 -1.61 -34.59 -19.04
N ARG A 398 -1.89 -33.28 -19.00
CA ARG A 398 -1.39 -32.35 -17.97
C ARG A 398 -1.87 -32.77 -16.57
N LYS A 399 -0.99 -32.61 -15.57
CA LYS A 399 -1.35 -32.72 -14.15
C LYS A 399 -1.79 -31.38 -13.59
N VAL A 400 -2.86 -31.38 -12.82
CA VAL A 400 -3.44 -30.24 -12.09
C VAL A 400 -3.48 -30.60 -10.61
N ILE A 401 -3.31 -29.64 -9.70
CA ILE A 401 -3.30 -29.91 -8.25
C ILE A 401 -4.69 -29.66 -7.67
N SER A 402 -5.17 -30.55 -6.82
CA SER A 402 -6.53 -30.55 -6.26
C SER A 402 -6.94 -29.31 -5.45
N TRP A 403 -5.99 -28.54 -4.90
CA TRP A 403 -6.27 -27.25 -4.24
C TRP A 403 -6.23 -26.03 -5.17
N SER A 404 -5.90 -26.22 -6.46
CA SER A 404 -5.84 -25.09 -7.41
C SER A 404 -7.23 -24.48 -7.61
N HIS A 405 -7.30 -23.15 -7.79
CA HIS A 405 -8.56 -22.41 -7.83
C HIS A 405 -9.59 -23.00 -8.80
N GLY A 406 -9.16 -23.32 -10.03
CA GLY A 406 -10.04 -23.91 -11.06
C GLY A 406 -10.51 -25.34 -10.78
N ILE A 407 -10.04 -25.99 -9.71
CA ILE A 407 -10.57 -27.26 -9.19
C ILE A 407 -11.47 -26.99 -7.98
N VAL A 408 -10.99 -26.22 -7.01
CA VAL A 408 -11.73 -25.89 -5.78
C VAL A 408 -13.04 -25.14 -6.11
N SER A 409 -13.07 -24.32 -7.16
CA SER A 409 -14.28 -23.63 -7.62
C SER A 409 -15.35 -24.55 -8.24
N GLN A 410 -15.04 -25.82 -8.51
CA GLN A 410 -16.01 -26.81 -9.03
C GLN A 410 -16.76 -27.55 -7.92
N LEU A 411 -16.25 -27.50 -6.69
CA LEU A 411 -16.92 -28.04 -5.51
C LEU A 411 -18.10 -27.14 -5.12
N ASP A 412 -19.09 -27.69 -4.43
CA ASP A 412 -20.11 -26.90 -3.73
C ASP A 412 -19.50 -26.06 -2.59
N ILE A 413 -20.33 -25.25 -1.95
CA ILE A 413 -19.89 -24.33 -0.88
C ILE A 413 -19.46 -25.11 0.38
N GLY A 414 -20.17 -26.19 0.74
CA GLY A 414 -19.90 -26.98 1.95
C GLY A 414 -18.57 -27.72 1.91
N HIS A 415 -18.17 -28.22 0.72
CA HIS A 415 -16.84 -28.78 0.52
C HIS A 415 -15.75 -27.70 0.34
N ARG A 416 -16.07 -26.54 -0.24
CA ARG A 416 -15.10 -25.42 -0.34
C ARG A 416 -14.65 -24.88 1.01
N VAL A 417 -15.57 -24.67 1.95
CA VAL A 417 -15.23 -24.07 3.26
C VAL A 417 -14.40 -24.99 4.16
N GLN A 418 -14.30 -26.28 3.82
CA GLN A 418 -13.42 -27.24 4.51
C GLN A 418 -11.93 -27.08 4.15
N PHE A 419 -11.56 -26.21 3.20
CA PHE A 419 -10.17 -25.88 2.91
C PHE A 419 -9.69 -24.69 3.77
N PRO A 420 -8.86 -24.91 4.81
CA PRO A 420 -8.73 -23.98 5.94
C PRO A 420 -7.69 -22.86 5.73
N CYS A 421 -7.01 -22.78 4.59
CA CYS A 421 -5.81 -21.95 4.46
C CYS A 421 -5.54 -21.39 3.06
N ILE A 422 -4.70 -20.36 3.00
CA ILE A 422 -4.22 -19.72 1.77
C ILE A 422 -2.76 -20.12 1.52
N LEU A 423 -2.50 -20.78 0.39
CA LEU A 423 -1.18 -21.30 0.04
C LEU A 423 -0.31 -20.25 -0.69
N THR A 424 0.93 -20.13 -0.21
CA THR A 424 2.02 -19.40 -0.87
C THR A 424 3.05 -20.38 -1.45
N SER A 425 4.13 -19.85 -2.03
CA SER A 425 5.18 -20.63 -2.70
C SER A 425 5.82 -21.70 -1.81
N LYS A 426 6.03 -21.42 -0.51
CA LYS A 426 6.67 -22.34 0.47
C LYS A 426 5.79 -22.73 1.66
N LEU A 427 4.88 -21.86 2.10
CA LEU A 427 4.08 -22.01 3.32
C LEU A 427 2.60 -21.79 2.99
N ALA A 428 1.70 -22.05 3.95
CA ALA A 428 0.32 -21.54 3.91
C ALA A 428 -0.02 -20.79 5.21
N CYS A 429 -1.11 -20.03 5.18
CA CYS A 429 -1.62 -19.30 6.34
C CYS A 429 -3.08 -19.66 6.58
N ASP A 430 -3.43 -19.93 7.83
CA ASP A 430 -4.78 -20.32 8.23
C ASP A 430 -5.79 -19.16 8.11
N LEU A 431 -7.04 -19.47 7.75
CA LEU A 431 -8.10 -18.49 7.57
C LEU A 431 -8.51 -17.76 8.87
N GLU A 432 -8.24 -18.31 10.06
CA GLU A 432 -8.32 -17.59 11.34
C GLU A 432 -7.36 -16.38 11.33
N VAL A 433 -6.09 -16.63 10.97
CA VAL A 433 -5.02 -15.62 10.92
C VAL A 433 -5.29 -14.60 9.80
N VAL A 434 -5.81 -15.05 8.65
CA VAL A 434 -6.28 -14.17 7.57
C VAL A 434 -7.42 -13.28 8.05
N SER A 435 -8.37 -13.80 8.83
CA SER A 435 -9.51 -13.04 9.32
C SER A 435 -9.10 -11.93 10.29
N LEU A 436 -8.07 -12.14 11.11
CA LEU A 436 -7.45 -11.06 11.91
C LEU A 436 -6.84 -9.95 11.03
N MET A 437 -6.32 -10.27 9.83
CA MET A 437 -5.81 -9.28 8.88
C MET A 437 -6.92 -8.53 8.12
N ARG A 438 -8.14 -9.07 8.03
CA ARG A 438 -9.30 -8.40 7.43
C ARG A 438 -9.78 -7.21 8.29
N GLN A 439 -9.65 -7.29 9.62
CA GLN A 439 -10.01 -6.21 10.54
C GLN A 439 -9.00 -5.05 10.54
N ARG A 440 -9.14 -4.09 9.60
CA ARG A 440 -8.24 -2.93 9.45
C ARG A 440 -8.42 -1.80 10.49
N GLY A 441 -8.62 -2.15 11.76
CA GLY A 441 -8.66 -1.19 12.87
C GLY A 441 -7.30 -0.55 13.17
N LEU A 442 -7.32 0.61 13.85
CA LEU A 442 -6.11 1.24 14.38
C LEU A 442 -5.43 0.30 15.38
N GLY A 443 -4.28 -0.26 15.00
CA GLY A 443 -3.53 -1.26 15.78
C GLY A 443 -3.24 -2.53 14.99
N ASN A 444 -4.20 -3.02 14.20
CA ASN A 444 -4.13 -4.30 13.48
C ASN A 444 -3.24 -4.25 12.22
N SER A 445 -1.94 -4.00 12.41
CA SER A 445 -0.94 -4.16 11.34
C SER A 445 -0.45 -5.60 11.25
N SER A 446 0.04 -6.00 10.07
CA SER A 446 0.70 -7.30 9.88
C SER A 446 1.88 -7.52 10.84
N SER A 447 2.56 -6.43 11.26
CA SER A 447 3.63 -6.50 12.28
C SER A 447 3.10 -6.75 13.69
N GLN A 448 1.90 -6.27 14.05
CA GLN A 448 1.27 -6.63 15.33
C GLN A 448 0.78 -8.08 15.30
N ILE A 449 0.16 -8.52 14.20
CA ILE A 449 -0.33 -9.90 14.04
C ILE A 449 0.84 -10.89 14.07
N GLN A 450 1.97 -10.59 13.42
CA GLN A 450 3.18 -11.41 13.51
C GLN A 450 3.76 -11.52 14.93
N ARG A 451 3.63 -10.48 15.78
CA ARG A 451 4.00 -10.58 17.19
C ARG A 451 3.00 -11.43 18.00
N LYS A 452 1.69 -11.26 17.78
CA LYS A 452 0.66 -12.11 18.42
C LYS A 452 0.86 -13.60 18.09
N LEU A 453 1.24 -13.91 16.85
CA LEU A 453 1.62 -15.27 16.45
C LEU A 453 2.89 -15.75 17.16
N GLN A 454 3.95 -14.93 17.19
CA GLN A 454 5.20 -15.26 17.88
C GLN A 454 4.99 -15.57 19.36
N GLU A 455 4.20 -14.74 20.05
CA GLU A 455 3.86 -14.91 21.47
C GLU A 455 3.11 -16.21 21.72
N ARG A 456 1.99 -16.42 21.00
CA ARG A 456 1.10 -17.56 21.24
C ARG A 456 1.72 -18.91 20.80
N HIS A 457 2.64 -18.90 19.83
CA HIS A 457 3.42 -20.11 19.50
C HIS A 457 4.50 -20.38 20.56
N ALA A 458 5.18 -19.35 21.08
CA ALA A 458 6.16 -19.53 22.16
C ALA A 458 5.51 -20.05 23.44
N GLU A 459 4.33 -19.54 23.80
CA GLU A 459 3.54 -20.03 24.93
C GLU A 459 3.19 -21.52 24.81
N VAL A 460 2.62 -21.93 23.67
CA VAL A 460 2.22 -23.33 23.44
C VAL A 460 3.43 -24.26 23.30
N TRP A 461 4.54 -23.80 22.71
CA TRP A 461 5.77 -24.60 22.63
C TRP A 461 6.40 -24.79 24.01
N LEU A 462 6.42 -23.74 24.85
CA LEU A 462 6.88 -23.85 26.23
C LEU A 462 6.02 -24.83 27.04
N GLN A 463 4.69 -24.80 26.88
CA GLN A 463 3.78 -25.78 27.51
C GLN A 463 4.11 -27.22 27.08
N LYS A 464 4.31 -27.47 25.78
CA LYS A 464 4.73 -28.78 25.25
C LYS A 464 6.08 -29.23 25.83
N THR A 465 7.07 -28.35 25.87
CA THR A 465 8.41 -28.64 26.42
C THR A 465 8.38 -28.91 27.92
N VAL A 466 7.62 -28.13 28.71
CA VAL A 466 7.47 -28.35 30.16
C VAL A 466 6.83 -29.71 30.44
N GLN A 467 5.77 -30.07 29.71
CA GLN A 467 5.12 -31.38 29.87
C GLN A 467 6.09 -32.52 29.51
N TYR A 468 6.74 -32.46 28.35
CA TYR A 468 7.74 -33.46 27.92
C TYR A 468 8.86 -33.65 28.96
N LEU A 469 9.45 -32.56 29.45
CA LEU A 469 10.52 -32.63 30.45
C LEU A 469 10.01 -33.15 31.81
N THR A 470 8.76 -32.87 32.18
CA THR A 470 8.15 -33.42 33.40
C THR A 470 7.99 -34.93 33.31
N ASP A 471 7.53 -35.45 32.16
CA ASP A 471 7.41 -36.89 31.92
C ASP A 471 8.78 -37.59 31.90
N CYS A 472 9.79 -36.99 31.26
CA CYS A 472 11.18 -37.49 31.30
C CYS A 472 11.74 -37.48 32.73
N MET A 473 11.47 -36.45 33.53
CA MET A 473 11.92 -36.38 34.94
C MET A 473 11.27 -37.46 35.82
N GLY A 474 9.99 -37.77 35.62
CA GLY A 474 9.31 -38.85 36.35
C GLY A 474 9.97 -40.21 36.08
N ILE A 475 10.28 -40.49 34.81
CA ILE A 475 10.97 -41.72 34.40
C ILE A 475 12.43 -41.73 34.89
N ALA A 476 13.16 -40.63 34.79
CA ALA A 476 14.53 -40.52 35.30
C ALA A 476 14.61 -40.73 36.83
N SER A 477 13.59 -40.29 37.57
CA SER A 477 13.48 -40.59 39.00
C SER A 477 13.27 -42.10 39.24
N ALA A 478 12.44 -42.77 38.44
CA ALA A 478 12.21 -44.21 38.56
C ALA A 478 13.46 -45.04 38.18
N VAL A 479 14.25 -44.60 37.19
CA VAL A 479 15.58 -45.18 36.89
C VAL A 479 16.51 -45.01 38.09
N THR A 480 16.55 -43.82 38.69
CA THR A 480 17.41 -43.51 39.85
C THR A 480 17.01 -44.32 41.09
N SER A 481 15.72 -44.66 41.24
CA SER A 481 15.20 -45.57 42.26
C SER A 481 15.31 -47.06 41.91
N SER A 482 16.00 -47.42 40.82
CA SER A 482 16.16 -48.80 40.33
C SER A 482 14.84 -49.55 40.06
N LEU A 483 13.75 -48.82 39.76
CA LEU A 483 12.43 -49.40 39.45
C LEU A 483 12.29 -49.81 37.98
N ILE A 484 13.13 -49.24 37.11
CA ILE A 484 13.18 -49.51 35.66
C ILE A 484 14.62 -49.41 35.15
N LEU A 485 14.89 -50.04 34.00
CA LEU A 485 16.20 -49.99 33.32
C LEU A 485 16.55 -48.57 32.83
N PRO A 486 17.85 -48.24 32.65
CA PRO A 486 18.28 -46.94 32.12
C PRO A 486 17.65 -46.59 30.77
N VAL A 487 17.23 -45.32 30.62
CA VAL A 487 16.59 -44.79 29.41
C VAL A 487 17.32 -43.52 28.95
N THR A 488 17.62 -43.43 27.66
CA THR A 488 18.08 -42.19 27.00
C THR A 488 16.88 -41.43 26.45
N PHE A 489 16.82 -40.12 26.68
CA PHE A 489 15.76 -39.25 26.17
C PHE A 489 16.24 -38.41 24.97
N GLU A 490 15.40 -38.25 23.94
CA GLU A 490 15.68 -37.33 22.84
C GLU A 490 15.62 -35.86 23.35
N PRO A 491 16.46 -34.94 22.86
CA PRO A 491 16.37 -33.53 23.22
C PRO A 491 15.10 -32.89 22.65
N ALA A 492 14.44 -32.05 23.44
CA ALA A 492 13.21 -31.37 23.01
C ALA A 492 13.48 -30.46 21.78
N PRO A 493 12.71 -30.58 20.68
CA PRO A 493 12.98 -29.85 19.45
C PRO A 493 12.80 -28.33 19.60
N SER A 494 13.60 -27.58 18.85
CA SER A 494 13.49 -26.10 18.80
C SER A 494 12.20 -25.64 18.11
N MET A 495 11.61 -24.54 18.58
CA MET A 495 10.34 -24.04 18.05
C MET A 495 10.47 -23.56 16.59
N PRO A 496 9.58 -23.99 15.67
CA PRO A 496 9.54 -23.49 14.30
C PRO A 496 9.37 -21.96 14.21
N SER A 497 10.19 -21.31 13.38
CA SER A 497 10.24 -19.85 13.30
C SER A 497 8.99 -19.24 12.64
N ILE A 498 8.39 -18.22 13.25
CA ILE A 498 7.22 -17.54 12.67
C ILE A 498 7.63 -16.64 11.49
N PRO A 499 6.94 -16.73 10.32
CA PRO A 499 7.24 -15.90 9.16
C PRO A 499 7.14 -14.39 9.45
N LYS A 500 8.10 -13.62 8.92
CA LYS A 500 8.12 -12.16 9.10
C LYS A 500 6.89 -11.51 8.45
N HIS A 501 6.43 -10.40 9.03
CA HIS A 501 5.19 -9.70 8.65
C HIS A 501 5.00 -9.38 7.14
N ARG A 502 6.09 -9.32 6.35
CA ARG A 502 6.02 -9.15 4.89
C ARG A 502 5.37 -10.34 4.17
N TRP A 503 5.49 -11.56 4.70
CA TRP A 503 4.80 -12.74 4.16
C TRP A 503 3.29 -12.67 4.44
N LEU A 504 2.89 -12.24 5.64
CA LEU A 504 1.47 -11.98 5.96
C LEU A 504 0.83 -10.96 4.99
N MET A 505 1.59 -9.96 4.53
CA MET A 505 1.12 -9.03 3.49
C MET A 505 0.90 -9.69 2.12
N GLN A 506 1.68 -10.73 1.78
CA GLN A 506 1.51 -11.51 0.54
C GLN A 506 0.28 -12.42 0.64
N VAL A 507 0.11 -13.10 1.78
CA VAL A 507 -1.09 -13.89 2.11
C VAL A 507 -2.35 -13.02 2.01
N TYR A 508 -2.36 -11.84 2.62
CA TYR A 508 -3.49 -10.92 2.57
C TYR A 508 -3.78 -10.44 1.13
N ALA A 509 -2.76 -10.24 0.29
CA ALA A 509 -2.97 -9.92 -1.11
C ALA A 509 -3.65 -11.08 -1.87
N GLN A 510 -3.36 -12.33 -1.50
CA GLN A 510 -4.06 -13.50 -2.06
C GLN A 510 -5.51 -13.62 -1.55
N ASP A 511 -5.80 -13.34 -0.26
CA ASP A 511 -7.18 -13.24 0.27
C ASP A 511 -8.03 -12.24 -0.51
N VAL A 512 -7.49 -11.04 -0.74
CA VAL A 512 -8.16 -9.99 -1.52
C VAL A 512 -8.37 -10.37 -2.98
N LEU A 513 -7.48 -11.17 -3.58
CA LEU A 513 -7.66 -11.68 -4.94
C LEU A 513 -8.71 -12.80 -5.02
N GLN A 514 -8.78 -13.68 -4.02
CA GLN A 514 -9.81 -14.73 -3.95
C GLN A 514 -11.22 -14.16 -3.74
N ARG A 515 -11.33 -13.04 -3.02
CA ARG A 515 -12.58 -12.35 -2.72
C ARG A 515 -12.76 -11.04 -3.49
N LEU A 516 -12.11 -10.94 -4.66
CA LEU A 516 -12.01 -9.68 -5.41
C LEU A 516 -13.38 -9.15 -5.82
N ASP A 517 -14.30 -10.02 -6.22
CA ASP A 517 -15.61 -9.60 -6.71
C ASP A 517 -16.59 -9.26 -5.58
N GLU A 518 -16.49 -9.91 -4.40
CA GLU A 518 -17.15 -9.46 -3.16
C GLU A 518 -16.70 -8.04 -2.79
N ILE A 519 -15.38 -7.80 -2.84
CA ILE A 519 -14.77 -6.52 -2.46
C ILE A 519 -15.14 -5.43 -3.47
N LYS A 520 -15.16 -5.74 -4.78
CA LYS A 520 -15.69 -4.83 -5.81
C LYS A 520 -17.16 -4.50 -5.50
N ALA A 521 -18.03 -5.49 -5.33
CA ALA A 521 -19.45 -5.29 -5.07
C ALA A 521 -19.72 -4.44 -3.82
N SER A 522 -18.99 -4.71 -2.74
CA SER A 522 -19.05 -3.95 -1.49
C SER A 522 -18.62 -2.48 -1.67
N ILE A 523 -17.63 -2.20 -2.52
CA ILE A 523 -17.20 -0.83 -2.86
C ILE A 523 -18.19 -0.16 -3.83
N THR A 524 -18.70 -0.89 -4.83
CA THR A 524 -19.61 -0.32 -5.85
C THR A 524 -21.02 -0.05 -5.31
N SER A 525 -21.41 -0.68 -4.21
CA SER A 525 -22.64 -0.41 -3.45
C SER A 525 -22.51 0.73 -2.42
N GLN A 526 -21.36 1.42 -2.34
CA GLN A 526 -21.23 2.64 -1.53
C GLN A 526 -21.54 3.89 -2.37
N TYR A 527 -22.32 4.79 -1.78
CA TYR A 527 -22.80 6.05 -2.37
C TYR A 527 -22.54 7.22 -1.41
N GLY A 528 -22.92 8.43 -1.80
CA GLY A 528 -22.80 9.62 -0.94
C GLY A 528 -23.37 10.88 -1.60
N ARG A 529 -23.86 11.80 -0.77
CA ARG A 529 -24.40 13.11 -1.14
C ARG A 529 -23.30 14.13 -1.42
N ILE A 530 -22.11 13.95 -0.84
CA ILE A 530 -20.95 14.85 -0.98
C ILE A 530 -19.74 14.04 -1.41
N LEU A 531 -19.39 14.16 -2.70
CA LEU A 531 -18.21 13.52 -3.25
C LEU A 531 -16.96 14.40 -3.12
N LYS A 532 -15.81 13.73 -3.17
CA LYS A 532 -14.46 14.30 -3.06
C LYS A 532 -13.61 13.58 -4.10
N MET A 533 -12.78 14.30 -4.86
CA MET A 533 -11.83 13.70 -5.80
C MET A 533 -10.44 14.35 -5.69
N ASP A 534 -9.43 13.52 -5.46
CA ASP A 534 -8.01 13.86 -5.23
C ASP A 534 -7.13 12.87 -6.01
N SER A 535 -5.94 13.32 -6.45
CA SER A 535 -5.00 12.56 -7.29
C SER A 535 -3.60 12.55 -6.67
N THR A 536 -2.94 11.37 -6.61
CA THR A 536 -1.58 11.26 -6.04
C THR A 536 -0.53 10.57 -6.93
N LYS A 537 0.61 11.25 -7.13
CA LYS A 537 1.84 10.65 -7.70
C LYS A 537 2.57 9.71 -6.75
N LYS A 538 2.21 9.64 -5.46
CA LYS A 538 2.94 8.85 -4.45
C LYS A 538 2.72 7.34 -4.68
N VAL A 539 1.48 6.95 -4.94
CA VAL A 539 1.08 5.55 -5.15
C VAL A 539 1.56 5.01 -6.50
N ALA A 540 1.33 5.73 -7.59
CA ALA A 540 1.69 5.26 -8.93
C ALA A 540 3.20 5.00 -9.12
N ARG A 541 4.07 5.75 -8.43
CA ARG A 541 5.53 5.51 -8.44
C ARG A 541 5.97 4.18 -7.84
N LYS A 542 5.11 3.50 -7.06
CA LYS A 542 5.37 2.18 -6.48
C LYS A 542 4.95 1.02 -7.39
N LEU A 543 4.33 1.29 -8.55
CA LEU A 543 3.98 0.26 -9.53
C LEU A 543 5.25 -0.40 -10.08
N ALA A 544 5.24 -1.73 -10.20
CA ALA A 544 6.39 -2.55 -10.55
C ALA A 544 6.02 -3.65 -11.54
N GLY A 545 7.03 -4.36 -12.07
CA GLY A 545 6.83 -5.40 -13.08
C GLY A 545 6.20 -4.82 -14.35
N ARG A 546 5.22 -5.53 -14.93
CA ARG A 546 4.52 -5.11 -16.17
C ARG A 546 3.75 -3.79 -16.05
N SER A 547 3.49 -3.30 -14.84
CA SER A 547 2.82 -2.02 -14.58
C SER A 547 3.78 -0.87 -14.26
N TYR A 548 5.10 -1.10 -14.31
CA TYR A 548 6.07 -0.01 -14.10
C TYR A 548 5.94 1.05 -15.20
N GLY A 549 5.68 2.29 -14.82
CA GLY A 549 5.55 3.42 -15.75
C GLY A 549 4.25 3.48 -16.55
N THR A 550 3.29 2.57 -16.36
CA THR A 550 2.00 2.58 -17.09
C THR A 550 1.01 3.62 -16.54
N ALA A 551 1.28 4.20 -15.36
CA ALA A 551 0.51 5.29 -14.78
C ALA A 551 1.42 6.24 -13.99
N THR A 552 1.05 7.53 -13.96
CA THR A 552 1.76 8.59 -13.21
C THR A 552 1.00 9.00 -11.94
N TRP A 553 -0.31 8.74 -11.89
CA TRP A 553 -1.19 9.14 -10.79
C TRP A 553 -2.14 8.01 -10.39
N ALA A 554 -2.60 8.07 -9.14
CA ALA A 554 -3.79 7.36 -8.66
C ALA A 554 -4.84 8.41 -8.27
N THR A 555 -5.96 8.45 -8.98
CA THR A 555 -7.12 9.33 -8.70
C THR A 555 -8.15 8.52 -7.93
N ASN A 556 -8.69 9.10 -6.86
CA ASN A 556 -9.60 8.43 -5.95
C ASN A 556 -10.83 9.30 -5.69
N VAL A 557 -12.00 8.67 -5.62
CA VAL A 557 -13.27 9.31 -5.26
C VAL A 557 -13.75 8.74 -3.92
N GLY A 558 -14.16 9.61 -3.01
CA GLY A 558 -14.73 9.23 -1.72
C GLY A 558 -15.88 10.13 -1.29
N ASN A 559 -16.64 9.69 -0.29
CA ASN A 559 -17.87 10.33 0.19
C ASN A 559 -17.71 11.06 1.52
N GLU A 560 -18.81 11.65 2.03
CA GLU A 560 -18.92 12.29 3.34
C GLU A 560 -18.56 11.35 4.51
N TYR A 561 -18.82 10.05 4.37
CA TYR A 561 -18.49 9.02 5.36
C TYR A 561 -17.01 8.61 5.34
N GLY A 562 -16.20 9.19 4.45
CA GLY A 562 -14.77 8.89 4.31
C GLY A 562 -14.48 7.51 3.72
N GLN A 563 -15.49 6.87 3.12
CA GLN A 563 -15.33 5.65 2.34
C GLN A 563 -14.79 6.03 0.95
N VAL A 564 -13.98 5.14 0.36
CA VAL A 564 -13.49 5.30 -1.01
C VAL A 564 -14.38 4.46 -1.92
N ILE A 565 -15.04 5.11 -2.87
CA ILE A 565 -16.07 4.52 -3.73
C ILE A 565 -15.59 4.27 -5.17
N MET A 566 -14.41 4.82 -5.53
CA MET A 566 -13.73 4.57 -6.81
C MET A 566 -12.23 4.87 -6.70
N SER A 567 -11.40 4.09 -7.40
CA SER A 567 -9.96 4.27 -7.50
C SER A 567 -9.48 3.91 -8.91
N VAL A 568 -8.80 4.84 -9.60
CA VAL A 568 -8.24 4.60 -10.94
C VAL A 568 -6.78 5.05 -11.05
N LEU A 569 -6.01 4.36 -11.88
CA LEU A 569 -4.63 4.71 -12.22
C LEU A 569 -4.61 5.40 -13.58
N THR A 570 -4.00 6.58 -13.67
CA THR A 570 -4.04 7.41 -14.88
C THR A 570 -2.64 7.80 -15.38
N ALA A 571 -2.49 7.90 -16.71
CA ALA A 571 -1.22 8.24 -17.36
C ALA A 571 -0.75 9.67 -17.02
N SER A 572 -1.69 10.61 -16.90
CA SER A 572 -1.50 11.98 -16.41
C SER A 572 -2.68 12.39 -15.53
N GLU A 573 -2.64 13.59 -14.95
CA GLU A 573 -3.68 14.07 -14.04
C GLU A 573 -4.93 14.51 -14.83
N GLY A 574 -6.13 14.14 -14.39
CA GLY A 574 -7.38 14.42 -15.12
C GLY A 574 -7.61 13.59 -16.40
N PHE A 575 -6.57 12.95 -16.96
CA PHE A 575 -6.67 12.16 -18.18
C PHE A 575 -7.29 10.79 -17.94
N GLY A 576 -8.18 10.36 -18.84
CA GLY A 576 -8.86 9.05 -18.76
C GLY A 576 -9.94 8.96 -17.68
N LEU A 577 -10.37 10.08 -17.09
CA LEU A 577 -11.42 10.08 -16.07
C LEU A 577 -12.84 9.88 -16.64
N GLY A 578 -13.07 10.09 -17.94
CA GLY A 578 -14.39 9.95 -18.59
C GLY A 578 -15.09 8.63 -18.26
N PRO A 579 -14.52 7.45 -18.60
CA PRO A 579 -15.13 6.15 -18.29
C PRO A 579 -15.28 5.86 -16.78
N MET A 580 -14.45 6.49 -15.94
CA MET A 580 -14.57 6.39 -14.48
C MET A 580 -15.78 7.17 -13.96
N ILE A 581 -16.02 8.36 -14.53
CA ILE A 581 -17.14 9.23 -14.19
C ILE A 581 -18.45 8.69 -14.77
N GLU A 582 -18.47 8.28 -16.05
CA GLU A 582 -19.60 7.58 -16.68
C GLU A 582 -20.01 6.34 -15.87
N GLY A 583 -19.04 5.50 -15.49
CA GLY A 583 -19.27 4.33 -14.65
C GLY A 583 -19.77 4.67 -13.23
N LEU A 584 -19.45 5.85 -12.71
CA LEU A 584 -19.95 6.35 -11.43
C LEU A 584 -21.39 6.87 -11.56
N ILE A 585 -21.68 7.69 -12.57
CA ILE A 585 -23.02 8.20 -12.87
C ILE A 585 -24.00 7.05 -13.12
N LYS A 586 -23.59 6.08 -13.96
CA LYS A 586 -24.34 4.85 -14.24
C LYS A 586 -24.61 4.03 -12.97
N ARG A 587 -23.68 3.97 -12.01
CA ARG A 587 -23.88 3.27 -10.72
C ARG A 587 -24.96 3.91 -9.85
N TYR A 588 -25.07 5.24 -9.83
CA TYR A 588 -26.14 5.94 -9.12
C TYR A 588 -27.48 5.71 -9.82
N ARG A 589 -27.53 5.96 -11.14
CA ARG A 589 -28.72 5.79 -11.99
C ARG A 589 -29.31 4.38 -11.92
N VAL A 590 -28.48 3.33 -12.05
CA VAL A 590 -28.94 1.92 -12.01
C VAL A 590 -29.43 1.50 -10.62
N ALA A 591 -28.96 2.14 -9.54
CA ALA A 591 -29.38 1.83 -8.18
C ALA A 591 -30.53 2.71 -7.65
N GLY A 592 -31.08 3.62 -8.48
CA GLY A 592 -32.10 4.58 -8.05
C GLY A 592 -31.62 5.60 -7.01
N VAL A 593 -30.30 5.78 -6.85
CA VAL A 593 -29.72 6.69 -5.86
C VAL A 593 -29.61 8.10 -6.47
N ALA A 594 -30.16 9.10 -5.76
CA ALA A 594 -30.12 10.49 -6.18
C ALA A 594 -28.67 11.01 -6.42
N PRO A 595 -28.44 11.86 -7.44
CA PRO A 595 -27.14 12.48 -7.69
C PRO A 595 -26.56 13.21 -6.46
N PRO A 596 -25.22 13.28 -6.32
CA PRO A 596 -24.59 14.08 -5.27
C PRO A 596 -24.91 15.58 -5.38
N GLU A 597 -25.05 16.25 -4.25
CA GLU A 597 -25.23 17.71 -4.16
C GLU A 597 -23.92 18.48 -4.42
N VAL A 598 -22.78 17.85 -4.09
CA VAL A 598 -21.46 18.51 -4.08
C VAL A 598 -20.35 17.57 -4.54
N LEU A 599 -19.40 18.12 -5.31
CA LEU A 599 -18.12 17.49 -5.61
C LEU A 599 -16.96 18.43 -5.22
N TYR A 600 -16.17 18.05 -4.21
CA TYR A 600 -14.94 18.76 -3.83
C TYR A 600 -13.74 18.30 -4.66
N VAL A 601 -13.01 19.28 -5.23
CA VAL A 601 -11.82 19.08 -6.07
C VAL A 601 -10.76 20.16 -5.84
N ASP A 602 -9.50 19.84 -6.13
CA ASP A 602 -8.37 20.75 -5.90
C ASP A 602 -8.13 21.76 -7.06
N ARG A 603 -8.83 21.56 -8.20
CA ARG A 603 -8.74 22.32 -9.45
C ARG A 603 -10.04 22.26 -10.26
N ASP A 604 -10.10 22.94 -11.40
CA ASP A 604 -11.17 22.85 -12.41
C ASP A 604 -12.62 23.08 -11.92
N CYS A 605 -12.72 23.72 -10.75
CA CYS A 605 -13.93 23.98 -9.97
C CYS A 605 -14.92 25.02 -10.56
N CYS A 606 -14.53 25.79 -11.59
CA CYS A 606 -15.37 26.86 -12.12
C CYS A 606 -15.06 27.18 -13.60
N GLY A 607 -16.06 27.72 -14.30
CA GLY A 607 -16.03 27.91 -15.76
C GLY A 607 -16.42 26.63 -16.50
N ASN A 608 -16.37 26.68 -17.84
CA ASN A 608 -16.65 25.52 -18.70
C ASN A 608 -15.44 24.57 -18.76
N THR A 609 -15.16 23.89 -17.65
CA THR A 609 -14.05 22.94 -17.55
C THR A 609 -14.42 21.59 -18.16
N LEU A 610 -13.41 20.82 -18.59
CA LEU A 610 -13.62 19.44 -19.05
C LEU A 610 -14.29 18.58 -17.97
N LEU A 611 -13.94 18.82 -16.69
CA LEU A 611 -14.54 18.12 -15.56
C LEU A 611 -16.03 18.44 -15.39
N ARG A 612 -16.46 19.70 -15.61
CA ARG A 612 -17.89 20.05 -15.58
C ARG A 612 -18.68 19.33 -16.68
N ARG A 613 -18.13 19.25 -17.91
CA ARG A 613 -18.75 18.50 -19.01
C ARG A 613 -18.82 16.99 -18.73
N MET A 614 -17.79 16.40 -18.12
CA MET A 614 -17.83 15.00 -17.71
C MET A 614 -18.93 14.67 -16.68
N PHE A 615 -19.48 15.67 -15.98
CA PHE A 615 -20.57 15.51 -15.00
C PHE A 615 -21.89 16.17 -15.45
N GLU A 616 -22.12 16.33 -16.77
CA GLU A 616 -23.31 17.02 -17.29
C GLU A 616 -24.65 16.30 -17.00
N GLU A 617 -24.68 14.96 -16.87
CA GLU A 617 -25.84 14.21 -16.34
C GLU A 617 -26.24 14.62 -14.90
N TRP A 618 -25.38 15.35 -14.16
CA TRP A 618 -25.60 15.79 -12.78
C TRP A 618 -25.67 17.32 -12.68
N GLU A 619 -26.56 17.94 -13.48
CA GLU A 619 -26.75 19.40 -13.58
C GLU A 619 -26.77 20.16 -12.24
N GLN A 620 -27.49 19.61 -11.25
CA GLN A 620 -27.70 20.21 -9.93
C GLN A 620 -26.48 20.09 -8.99
N MET A 621 -25.48 19.26 -9.33
CA MET A 621 -24.30 19.05 -8.49
C MET A 621 -23.37 20.28 -8.52
N THR A 622 -23.07 20.83 -7.34
CA THR A 622 -22.13 21.96 -7.24
C THR A 622 -20.69 21.48 -7.10
N ILE A 623 -19.86 21.77 -8.10
CA ILE A 623 -18.41 21.55 -8.01
C ILE A 623 -17.80 22.66 -7.12
N ARG A 624 -17.04 22.27 -6.10
CA ARG A 624 -16.45 23.17 -5.10
C ARG A 624 -14.94 22.97 -5.00
N LEU A 625 -14.22 24.05 -4.74
CA LEU A 625 -12.77 24.02 -4.55
C LEU A 625 -12.44 23.57 -3.12
N ASP A 626 -11.51 22.63 -2.96
CA ASP A 626 -10.96 22.30 -1.65
C ASP A 626 -10.26 23.52 -1.03
N VAL A 627 -10.70 23.87 0.19
CA VAL A 627 -10.29 25.10 0.86
C VAL A 627 -8.82 25.05 1.29
N TRP A 628 -8.30 23.87 1.63
CA TRP A 628 -6.89 23.70 1.99
C TRP A 628 -5.99 23.87 0.76
N HIS A 629 -6.37 23.34 -0.40
CA HIS A 629 -5.69 23.60 -1.66
C HIS A 629 -5.80 25.07 -2.10
N PHE A 630 -6.93 25.73 -1.91
CA PHE A 630 -7.04 27.19 -2.12
C PHE A 630 -6.05 27.96 -1.23
N MET A 631 -6.00 27.67 0.08
CA MET A 631 -5.04 28.29 1.01
C MET A 631 -3.58 28.01 0.62
N ARG A 632 -3.25 26.80 0.16
CA ARG A 632 -1.90 26.47 -0.36
C ARG A 632 -1.51 27.32 -1.58
N ARG A 633 -2.46 27.81 -2.39
CA ARG A 633 -2.13 28.72 -3.52
C ARG A 633 -1.61 30.06 -3.02
N PHE A 634 -2.12 30.57 -1.90
CA PHE A 634 -1.55 31.75 -1.22
C PHE A 634 -0.23 31.43 -0.51
N SER A 635 -0.06 30.24 0.06
CA SER A 635 1.20 29.84 0.70
C SER A 635 2.40 29.79 -0.25
N VAL A 636 2.17 29.76 -1.58
CA VAL A 636 3.20 29.91 -2.63
C VAL A 636 3.68 31.36 -2.77
N GLY A 637 2.89 32.36 -2.32
CA GLY A 637 3.30 33.76 -2.26
C GLY A 637 4.24 34.08 -1.10
N CYS A 638 4.40 33.16 -0.14
CA CYS A 638 5.37 33.28 0.94
C CYS A 638 6.81 33.00 0.45
N THR A 639 7.79 33.56 1.15
CA THR A 639 9.23 33.36 0.88
C THR A 639 9.68 31.94 1.26
N THR A 640 9.21 31.41 2.39
CA THR A 640 9.42 30.01 2.79
C THR A 640 8.33 29.54 3.78
N ASP A 641 8.04 28.24 3.78
CA ASP A 641 7.13 27.60 4.75
C ASP A 641 7.74 27.46 6.16
N SER A 642 9.05 27.66 6.26
CA SER A 642 9.84 27.62 7.49
C SER A 642 9.97 28.99 8.17
N HIS A 643 9.35 30.04 7.62
CA HIS A 643 9.37 31.40 8.17
C HIS A 643 8.55 31.47 9.47
N GLN A 644 9.03 32.17 10.50
CA GLN A 644 8.40 32.18 11.83
C GLN A 644 6.91 32.57 11.77
N LEU A 645 6.58 33.59 10.96
CA LEU A 645 5.21 34.07 10.77
C LEU A 645 4.32 33.18 9.87
N TYR A 646 4.85 32.17 9.17
CA TYR A 646 4.09 31.37 8.21
C TYR A 646 2.89 30.66 8.84
N ALA A 647 3.09 30.07 10.03
CA ALA A 647 2.01 29.41 10.77
C ALA A 647 0.91 30.40 11.20
N THR A 648 1.29 31.62 11.56
CA THR A 648 0.36 32.71 11.93
C THR A 648 -0.42 33.21 10.72
N PHE A 649 0.24 33.43 9.58
CA PHE A 649 -0.40 33.79 8.31
C PHE A 649 -1.42 32.73 7.88
N MET A 650 -1.02 31.46 7.78
CA MET A 650 -1.95 30.39 7.40
C MET A 650 -3.11 30.21 8.41
N SER A 651 -2.88 30.46 9.70
CA SER A 651 -3.92 30.44 10.72
C SER A 651 -4.91 31.61 10.58
N ARG A 652 -4.43 32.82 10.26
CA ARG A 652 -5.27 34.00 10.00
C ARG A 652 -6.03 33.87 8.68
N LEU A 653 -5.39 33.39 7.62
CA LEU A 653 -6.03 33.09 6.33
C LEU A 653 -7.21 32.11 6.47
N SER A 654 -7.11 31.11 7.35
CA SER A 654 -8.24 30.23 7.70
C SER A 654 -9.40 30.98 8.37
N HIS A 655 -9.10 32.01 9.18
CA HIS A 655 -10.10 32.83 9.85
C HIS A 655 -10.75 33.88 8.92
N CYS A 656 -10.05 34.34 7.90
CA CYS A 656 -10.61 35.14 6.80
C CYS A 656 -11.66 34.38 5.97
N ILE A 657 -11.64 33.05 5.99
CA ILE A 657 -12.58 32.19 5.26
C ILE A 657 -13.70 31.68 6.17
N PHE A 658 -13.37 31.23 7.38
CA PHE A 658 -14.30 30.55 8.28
C PHE A 658 -14.69 31.36 9.51
N MET A 659 -15.96 31.27 9.87
CA MET A 659 -16.52 31.62 11.17
C MET A 659 -16.94 30.34 11.93
N TRP A 660 -16.98 30.39 13.26
CA TRP A 660 -17.51 29.31 14.09
C TRP A 660 -19.01 29.50 14.33
N ASP A 661 -19.75 28.40 14.47
CA ASP A 661 -21.12 28.44 14.99
C ASP A 661 -21.12 28.96 16.44
N GLN A 662 -21.90 30.00 16.71
CA GLN A 662 -21.91 30.67 18.01
C GLN A 662 -22.62 29.88 19.10
N GLY A 663 -23.58 29.01 18.74
CA GLY A 663 -24.24 28.11 19.69
C GLY A 663 -23.27 27.03 20.17
N ASP A 664 -22.60 26.34 19.24
CA ASP A 664 -21.57 25.34 19.57
C ASP A 664 -20.41 25.97 20.36
N LEU A 665 -19.93 27.15 19.96
CA LEU A 665 -18.84 27.85 20.64
C LEU A 665 -19.24 28.27 22.07
N THR A 666 -20.48 28.72 22.28
CA THR A 666 -21.01 29.08 23.61
C THR A 666 -21.17 27.84 24.49
N ALA A 667 -21.66 26.72 23.94
CA ALA A 667 -21.71 25.44 24.64
C ALA A 667 -20.31 24.94 25.04
N LEU A 668 -19.32 25.03 24.15
CA LEU A 668 -17.93 24.66 24.44
C LEU A 668 -17.29 25.58 25.49
N LYS A 669 -17.52 26.91 25.42
CA LYS A 669 -17.09 27.86 26.47
C LYS A 669 -17.66 27.48 27.84
N LYS A 670 -18.96 27.16 27.92
CA LYS A 670 -19.63 26.76 29.17
C LYS A 670 -19.06 25.45 29.72
N ALA A 671 -18.93 24.43 28.87
CA ALA A 671 -18.34 23.15 29.23
C ALA A 671 -16.87 23.27 29.69
N LYS A 672 -16.10 24.17 29.08
CA LYS A 672 -14.71 24.42 29.48
C LYS A 672 -14.60 25.20 30.78
N ARG A 673 -15.49 26.17 31.02
CA ARG A 673 -15.56 26.91 32.29
C ARG A 673 -15.77 25.96 33.47
N ALA A 674 -16.79 25.10 33.38
CA ALA A 674 -17.09 24.11 34.42
C ALA A 674 -15.96 23.07 34.61
N GLU A 675 -15.23 22.70 33.56
CA GLU A 675 -14.01 21.87 33.68
C GLU A 675 -12.90 22.59 34.46
N LEU A 676 -12.64 23.87 34.17
CA LEU A 676 -11.63 24.66 34.89
C LEU A 676 -12.02 24.90 36.35
N GLU A 677 -13.30 25.13 36.64
CA GLU A 677 -13.81 25.36 37.99
C GLU A 677 -13.74 24.09 38.86
N ALA A 678 -14.09 22.92 38.30
CA ALA A 678 -13.88 21.63 38.96
C ALA A 678 -12.38 21.35 39.23
N ASP A 679 -11.51 21.72 38.30
CA ASP A 679 -10.05 21.65 38.43
C ASP A 679 -9.45 22.74 39.36
N ARG A 680 -10.26 23.65 39.93
CA ARG A 680 -9.85 24.83 40.73
C ARG A 680 -8.86 25.77 40.00
N LYS A 681 -9.03 25.93 38.69
CA LYS A 681 -8.22 26.80 37.81
C LYS A 681 -8.96 28.11 37.49
N PRO A 682 -8.25 29.20 37.14
CA PRO A 682 -8.88 30.44 36.68
C PRO A 682 -9.87 30.22 35.54
N SER A 683 -11.09 30.74 35.68
CA SER A 683 -12.22 30.45 34.77
C SER A 683 -12.78 31.70 34.05
N SER A 684 -12.00 32.79 34.05
CA SER A 684 -12.31 34.02 33.30
C SER A 684 -12.53 33.72 31.81
N GLU A 685 -13.20 34.60 31.08
CA GLU A 685 -13.41 34.36 29.63
C GLU A 685 -12.08 34.31 28.85
N ALA A 686 -11.08 35.10 29.24
CA ALA A 686 -9.75 35.05 28.66
C ALA A 686 -9.06 33.69 28.93
N ASP A 687 -9.19 33.16 30.15
CA ASP A 687 -8.65 31.84 30.52
C ASP A 687 -9.36 30.70 29.79
N VAL A 688 -10.69 30.72 29.75
CA VAL A 688 -11.51 29.76 29.00
C VAL A 688 -11.10 29.73 27.54
N LEU A 689 -10.99 30.89 26.88
CA LEU A 689 -10.54 30.99 25.48
C LEU A 689 -9.10 30.51 25.29
N ARG A 690 -8.19 30.82 26.22
CA ARG A 690 -6.79 30.38 26.21
C ARG A 690 -6.63 28.87 26.42
N CYS A 691 -7.51 28.25 27.20
CA CYS A 691 -7.49 26.82 27.51
C CYS A 691 -8.26 25.94 26.51
N ILE A 692 -9.09 26.51 25.64
CA ILE A 692 -9.75 25.77 24.53
C ILE A 692 -8.71 25.45 23.45
N SER A 693 -8.45 24.16 23.24
CA SER A 693 -7.56 23.69 22.19
C SER A 693 -8.20 23.75 20.80
N ARG A 694 -7.36 23.84 19.75
CA ARG A 694 -7.80 23.72 18.35
C ARG A 694 -8.49 22.38 18.08
N SER A 695 -8.14 21.33 18.82
CA SER A 695 -8.78 20.01 18.79
C SER A 695 -10.19 20.02 19.37
N GLU A 696 -10.43 20.68 20.50
CA GLU A 696 -11.77 20.82 21.08
C GLU A 696 -12.69 21.62 20.15
N LEU A 697 -12.21 22.73 19.58
CA LEU A 697 -12.95 23.50 18.58
C LEU A 697 -13.29 22.66 17.34
N ALA A 698 -12.31 21.95 16.77
CA ALA A 698 -12.52 21.15 15.56
C ALA A 698 -13.42 19.91 15.78
N LEU A 699 -13.57 19.44 17.02
CA LEU A 699 -14.41 18.30 17.39
C LEU A 699 -15.85 18.71 17.76
N HIS A 700 -16.00 19.84 18.46
CA HIS A 700 -17.28 20.26 19.07
C HIS A 700 -17.95 21.45 18.38
N CYS A 701 -17.27 22.19 17.51
CA CYS A 701 -17.83 23.37 16.85
C CYS A 701 -17.90 23.22 15.32
N ARG A 702 -19.09 23.48 14.76
CA ARG A 702 -19.30 23.66 13.32
C ARG A 702 -18.64 24.96 12.86
N ARG A 703 -18.28 25.01 11.57
CA ARG A 703 -17.80 26.23 10.88
C ARG A 703 -18.55 26.42 9.59
N THR A 704 -18.89 27.66 9.28
CA THR A 704 -19.42 28.10 7.99
C THR A 704 -18.43 29.03 7.30
N THR A 705 -18.53 29.16 5.98
CA THR A 705 -17.79 30.15 5.20
C THR A 705 -18.52 31.50 5.17
N ARG A 706 -17.78 32.61 5.22
CA ARG A 706 -18.31 33.99 5.36
C ARG A 706 -19.01 34.57 4.12
N GLY A 707 -19.17 33.82 3.03
CA GLY A 707 -19.66 34.33 1.75
C GLY A 707 -18.58 35.10 0.98
N THR A 708 -18.77 35.25 -0.33
CA THR A 708 -17.70 35.67 -1.25
C THR A 708 -17.16 37.08 -0.97
N LYS A 709 -18.02 38.06 -0.67
CA LYS A 709 -17.63 39.47 -0.47
C LYS A 709 -16.77 39.64 0.79
N GLU A 710 -17.26 39.17 1.94
CA GLU A 710 -16.53 39.25 3.21
C GLU A 710 -15.23 38.43 3.16
N THR A 711 -15.28 37.19 2.67
CA THR A 711 -14.09 36.34 2.54
C THR A 711 -13.00 37.04 1.71
N LEU A 712 -13.37 37.67 0.59
CA LEU A 712 -12.41 38.36 -0.26
C LEU A 712 -11.81 39.59 0.44
N ALA A 713 -12.65 40.46 1.02
CA ALA A 713 -12.18 41.65 1.74
C ALA A 713 -11.25 41.30 2.92
N MET A 714 -11.58 40.25 3.69
CA MET A 714 -10.72 39.76 4.76
C MET A 714 -9.40 39.16 4.27
N ILE A 715 -9.38 38.51 3.10
CA ILE A 715 -8.14 38.01 2.47
C ILE A 715 -7.27 39.18 2.01
N GLU A 716 -7.85 40.21 1.38
CA GLU A 716 -7.13 41.38 0.90
C GLU A 716 -6.49 42.17 2.05
N SER A 717 -7.27 42.49 3.08
CA SER A 717 -6.77 43.15 4.30
C SER A 717 -5.68 42.33 5.00
N HIS A 718 -5.86 41.01 5.10
CA HIS A 718 -4.87 40.12 5.70
C HIS A 718 -3.56 40.05 4.88
N ILE A 719 -3.63 40.06 3.54
CA ILE A 719 -2.44 40.12 2.69
C ILE A 719 -1.74 41.47 2.85
N GLN A 720 -2.48 42.59 2.81
CA GLN A 720 -1.92 43.94 2.97
C GLN A 720 -1.19 44.08 4.31
N ALA A 721 -1.75 43.58 5.40
CA ALA A 721 -1.11 43.59 6.72
C ALA A 721 0.21 42.79 6.78
N PHE A 722 0.36 41.73 5.97
CA PHE A 722 1.58 40.92 5.89
C PHE A 722 2.51 41.29 4.71
N ASP A 723 2.15 42.28 3.90
CA ASP A 723 3.05 42.92 2.92
C ASP A 723 3.76 44.15 3.54
N GLY A 724 3.21 44.70 4.63
CA GLY A 724 3.83 45.67 5.53
C GLY A 724 4.56 45.03 6.73
N ASP A 725 4.88 45.84 7.74
CA ASP A 725 5.82 45.44 8.79
C ASP A 725 5.35 44.32 9.72
N ALA A 726 4.03 44.13 9.88
CA ALA A 726 3.49 42.97 10.59
C ALA A 726 3.68 41.63 9.83
N GLY A 727 4.22 41.67 8.60
CA GLY A 727 4.70 40.53 7.83
C GLY A 727 6.22 40.28 7.94
N ARG A 728 6.97 41.11 8.67
CA ARG A 728 8.42 40.95 8.86
C ARG A 728 8.74 40.17 10.14
N ASP A 729 9.79 39.36 10.12
CA ASP A 729 10.33 38.74 11.33
C ASP A 729 11.23 39.70 12.13
N THR A 730 11.80 39.21 13.24
CA THR A 730 12.68 39.98 14.13
C THR A 730 14.00 40.43 13.49
N LEU A 731 14.30 39.98 12.27
CA LEU A 731 15.47 40.37 11.46
C LEU A 731 15.04 41.23 10.24
N GLY A 732 13.78 41.66 10.19
CA GLY A 732 13.22 42.47 9.09
C GLY A 732 12.86 41.67 7.83
N VAL A 733 13.06 40.35 7.84
CA VAL A 733 12.85 39.48 6.67
C VAL A 733 11.34 39.36 6.39
N PRO A 734 10.87 39.62 5.16
CA PRO A 734 9.45 39.54 4.84
C PRO A 734 8.99 38.09 4.65
N LEU A 735 7.84 37.75 5.24
CA LEU A 735 7.13 36.50 4.98
C LEU A 735 6.67 36.41 3.52
N ILE A 736 6.26 37.52 2.92
CA ILE A 736 5.59 37.58 1.62
C ILE A 736 6.54 38.13 0.55
N ASN A 737 6.52 37.53 -0.65
CA ASN A 737 7.03 38.18 -1.85
C ASN A 737 5.90 39.00 -2.48
N SER A 738 5.96 40.32 -2.34
CA SER A 738 4.89 41.26 -2.69
C SER A 738 4.43 41.15 -4.14
N ALA A 739 5.37 41.01 -5.08
CA ALA A 739 5.06 40.87 -6.51
C ALA A 739 4.30 39.56 -6.78
N ARG A 740 4.85 38.43 -6.33
CA ARG A 740 4.24 37.10 -6.47
C ARG A 740 2.88 37.01 -5.80
N MET A 741 2.71 37.63 -4.64
CA MET A 741 1.44 37.62 -3.89
C MET A 741 0.36 38.46 -4.57
N ARG A 742 0.70 39.60 -5.19
CA ARG A 742 -0.26 40.38 -5.99
C ARG A 742 -0.78 39.60 -7.20
N GLU A 743 0.08 38.86 -7.89
CA GLU A 743 -0.30 37.96 -8.99
C GLU A 743 -1.19 36.80 -8.50
N ILE A 744 -0.81 36.16 -7.40
CA ILE A 744 -1.60 35.10 -6.78
C ILE A 744 -2.98 35.62 -6.40
N LEU A 745 -3.08 36.74 -5.66
CA LEU A 745 -4.34 37.37 -5.31
C LEU A 745 -5.20 37.67 -6.55
N LYS A 746 -4.64 38.30 -7.58
CA LYS A 746 -5.32 38.57 -8.86
C LYS A 746 -5.88 37.29 -9.50
N SER A 747 -5.10 36.20 -9.52
CA SER A 747 -5.52 34.91 -10.08
C SER A 747 -6.55 34.16 -9.23
N GLN A 748 -6.52 34.32 -7.90
CA GLN A 748 -7.36 33.58 -6.96
C GLN A 748 -8.65 34.30 -6.55
N ARG A 749 -8.81 35.61 -6.80
CA ARG A 749 -10.06 36.37 -6.59
C ARG A 749 -11.30 35.61 -7.09
N LYS A 750 -11.28 35.13 -8.34
CA LYS A 750 -12.39 34.36 -8.95
C LYS A 750 -12.72 33.05 -8.23
N HIS A 751 -11.76 32.47 -7.52
CA HIS A 751 -11.92 31.20 -6.80
C HIS A 751 -12.46 31.36 -5.38
N VAL A 752 -12.59 32.59 -4.86
CA VAL A 752 -13.21 32.84 -3.55
C VAL A 752 -14.67 32.39 -3.50
N ALA A 753 -15.40 32.44 -4.62
CA ALA A 753 -16.75 31.88 -4.74
C ALA A 753 -16.77 30.33 -4.69
N CYS A 754 -15.72 29.69 -5.21
CA CYS A 754 -15.64 28.23 -5.34
C CYS A 754 -15.42 27.50 -4.01
N ILE A 755 -14.83 28.18 -3.02
CA ILE A 755 -14.58 27.63 -1.66
C ILE A 755 -15.75 27.83 -0.70
N GLN A 756 -16.76 28.63 -1.07
CA GLN A 756 -17.92 28.88 -0.20
C GLN A 756 -18.77 27.63 -0.06
N ASP A 757 -19.40 27.48 1.10
CA ASP A 757 -20.37 26.43 1.38
C ASP A 757 -21.56 26.52 0.41
N PRO A 758 -22.01 25.40 -0.19
CA PRO A 758 -23.24 25.37 -0.96
C PRO A 758 -24.47 25.51 -0.05
N LEU A 759 -25.43 26.32 -0.49
CA LEU A 759 -26.69 26.55 0.22
C LEU A 759 -27.49 25.24 0.36
N GLY A 760 -28.14 25.05 1.51
CA GLY A 760 -28.97 23.87 1.81
C GLY A 760 -28.22 22.57 2.15
N VAL A 761 -26.92 22.47 1.84
CA VAL A 761 -26.17 21.21 1.99
C VAL A 761 -25.69 20.99 3.43
N GLN A 762 -25.97 19.81 3.97
CA GLN A 762 -25.56 19.41 5.32
C GLN A 762 -24.08 19.00 5.38
N LEU A 763 -23.18 19.97 5.52
CA LEU A 763 -21.72 19.73 5.58
C LEU A 763 -21.20 19.14 6.91
N TYR A 764 -22.04 18.98 7.93
CA TYR A 764 -21.66 18.48 9.25
C TYR A 764 -22.64 17.40 9.74
N MET A 765 -22.09 16.25 10.11
CA MET A 765 -22.82 15.14 10.71
C MET A 765 -22.41 15.01 12.18
N GLN A 766 -23.36 14.88 13.09
CA GLN A 766 -23.07 14.55 14.49
C GLN A 766 -22.70 13.07 14.59
N THR A 767 -21.53 12.77 15.14
CA THR A 767 -20.98 11.41 15.29
C THR A 767 -21.15 10.82 16.69
N GLY A 768 -21.65 11.61 17.63
CA GLY A 768 -21.76 11.21 19.03
C GLY A 768 -21.95 12.40 19.97
N THR A 769 -21.66 12.18 21.25
CA THR A 769 -21.72 13.18 22.32
C THR A 769 -20.67 12.83 23.38
N VAL A 770 -19.98 13.83 23.91
CA VAL A 770 -18.98 13.69 24.99
C VAL A 770 -19.41 14.55 26.18
N VAL A 771 -19.24 14.05 27.40
CA VAL A 771 -19.44 14.85 28.62
C VAL A 771 -18.14 15.56 28.98
N LYS A 772 -18.21 16.87 29.22
CA LYS A 772 -17.09 17.74 29.57
C LYS A 772 -17.55 18.80 30.58
N GLY A 773 -16.93 18.87 31.76
CA GLY A 773 -17.38 19.77 32.83
C GLY A 773 -18.87 19.60 33.17
N GLY A 774 -19.34 18.36 33.25
CA GLY A 774 -20.77 18.02 33.43
C GLY A 774 -21.67 18.27 32.22
N HIS A 775 -21.24 19.04 31.21
CA HIS A 775 -22.02 19.40 30.04
C HIS A 775 -21.87 18.41 28.88
N ARG A 776 -22.98 18.08 28.21
CA ARG A 776 -23.00 17.23 27.01
C ARG A 776 -22.68 18.07 25.77
N LEU A 777 -21.55 17.80 25.12
CA LEU A 777 -21.15 18.42 23.86
C LEU A 777 -21.32 17.45 22.69
N PRO A 778 -21.90 17.86 21.55
CA PRO A 778 -21.90 17.04 20.34
C PRO A 778 -20.46 16.82 19.85
N THR A 779 -20.21 15.71 19.15
CA THR A 779 -19.00 15.54 18.33
C THR A 779 -19.41 15.55 16.87
N TYR A 780 -18.67 16.25 16.02
CA TYR A 780 -19.01 16.37 14.60
C TYR A 780 -17.93 15.80 13.67
N ARG A 781 -18.37 15.28 12.52
CA ARG A 781 -17.55 15.08 11.32
C ARG A 781 -17.96 16.09 10.25
N CYS A 782 -16.98 16.80 9.70
CA CYS A 782 -17.20 17.68 8.55
C CYS A 782 -16.99 16.92 7.23
N ALA A 783 -17.92 17.09 6.29
CA ALA A 783 -17.87 16.53 4.94
C ALA A 783 -17.08 17.41 3.94
N ARG A 784 -16.84 18.69 4.25
CA ARG A 784 -16.14 19.67 3.39
C ARG A 784 -14.74 19.20 2.98
N GLY A 785 -14.35 19.46 1.72
CA GLY A 785 -12.98 19.38 1.22
C GLY A 785 -12.43 17.97 0.95
N SER A 786 -11.26 17.88 0.30
CA SER A 786 -10.64 16.63 -0.17
C SER A 786 -9.75 15.93 0.88
N THR A 787 -9.47 16.57 2.03
CA THR A 787 -8.42 16.16 3.01
C THR A 787 -8.52 14.71 3.53
N SER A 788 -9.71 14.10 3.56
CA SER A 788 -9.87 12.68 3.91
C SER A 788 -9.17 11.73 2.91
N LEU A 789 -9.05 12.14 1.64
CA LEU A 789 -8.31 11.41 0.62
C LEU A 789 -6.78 11.56 0.78
N GLU A 790 -6.24 12.68 1.27
CA GLU A 790 -4.80 12.78 1.60
C GLU A 790 -4.41 11.74 2.68
N SER A 791 -5.28 11.50 3.67
CA SER A 791 -5.09 10.43 4.66
C SER A 791 -5.10 9.03 4.02
N PHE A 792 -6.04 8.75 3.11
CA PHE A 792 -6.07 7.51 2.34
C PHE A 792 -4.85 7.33 1.42
N HIS A 793 -4.38 8.39 0.76
CA HIS A 793 -3.16 8.42 -0.04
C HIS A 793 -1.91 8.13 0.79
N LEU A 794 -1.85 8.62 2.04
CA LEU A 794 -0.79 8.28 2.99
C LEU A 794 -0.88 6.81 3.45
N HIS A 795 -2.09 6.26 3.64
CA HIS A 795 -2.29 4.83 3.91
C HIS A 795 -1.83 3.96 2.74
N LEU A 796 -2.31 4.21 1.52
CA LEU A 796 -1.88 3.48 0.32
C LEU A 796 -0.36 3.52 0.13
N ASN A 797 0.27 4.70 0.30
CA ASN A 797 1.72 4.84 0.17
C ASN A 797 2.52 4.10 1.26
N ARG A 798 1.93 3.82 2.43
CA ARG A 798 2.52 2.97 3.49
C ARG A 798 2.23 1.48 3.27
N PHE A 799 1.05 1.15 2.77
CA PHE A 799 0.58 -0.23 2.59
C PHE A 799 1.20 -0.91 1.36
N ILE A 800 1.33 -0.18 0.25
CA ILE A 800 1.82 -0.73 -1.02
C ILE A 800 3.34 -0.88 -0.98
N PRO A 801 3.88 -2.12 -1.13
CA PRO A 801 5.31 -2.36 -1.17
C PRO A 801 5.91 -1.79 -2.46
N GLY A 802 7.05 -1.13 -2.32
CA GLY A 802 7.76 -0.42 -3.39
C GLY A 802 8.66 0.65 -2.78
N LYS A 803 9.81 0.93 -3.43
CA LYS A 803 10.74 2.00 -3.04
C LYS A 803 10.17 3.36 -3.46
#